data_AF-A0A8J2AGC0-F1
#
_entry.id   AF-A0A8J2AGC0-F1
#
_cell.length_a   1.000
_cell.length_b   1.000
_cell.length_c   1.000
_cell.angle_alpha   90.00
_cell.angle_beta   90.00
_cell.angle_gamma   90.00
#
_symmetry.space_group_name_H-M   'P 1'
#
loop_
_entity.id
_entity.type
_entity.pdbx_description
1 polymer ?
#
loop_
_entity_poly.entity_id
_entity_poly.type
_entity_poly.pdbx_seq_one_letter_code
_entity_poly.pdbx_strand_id
1 'polypeptide(L)'
;MQHLLAAGSGSTSWSNFGSGTTAVVPEVSPTLINVISLTFQYFLVYAAYHILRTYNQLRKGAIETNPSGNEPDNDIDVTIDGNGAPITASTRAPPSSERGRPLIQSQTGRGSAPMSTRDQATTTLKSTRWPDALELEQVLQKMVQTVQLAPMLAVLFIATRLRASTLGDNQSPPGYAQTCMYVATYAVLTDTIVAAVLPFFISDVSKAESGMAANDPVGGAPTAAGDPEAPPAPPANTWLQRLKDRVEDAVESATGYDIDGDGDVGESDDDEDVGATKFFGAAVPSVGKRKRLTRHEKRQQAYQRKLVAMRAVKILSITRTALTFAVYASFSVVIFALIAMEAPAGNRHCPTCAWSWTPDVPASLQCLINLTLQYFAVYLALYASQMYSIFCTPDRQPTKVAKFLERAREASELCPILAVLFIAVRLRANQLKTEPQEYAKTAFYVTTYAVLGQTVLALLQPLVHQLNTLLGFLLECAKYLFLLSIYAGTVVVIYSIFDLELPKHFGSSTPALSTPGKCILLVVMVYFVVFILLQMIRSYSLWVLKLHAKTNLEIMLEESLPSLELIPMLGVVFVAARFRAMEVRPNQGGEIQQWAKIFMYLAACAVLVQTAVSIVLPYFNGQIQVLPVADPAAPVKERILLNYRRHTRRETAKSLSMAKFAAMAGVYAGVAGVLVSILTIEPTSVLL
;
A
#
# COMPACT_ATOMS: atom_id res chain seq x y z
N MET A 1 -12.90 -10.64 14.93
CA MET A 1 -11.68 -11.23 15.53
C MET A 1 -11.84 -11.43 17.04
N GLN A 2 -12.44 -10.51 17.81
CA GLN A 2 -12.89 -10.80 19.19
C GLN A 2 -13.97 -11.90 19.26
N HIS A 3 -14.91 -11.97 18.30
CA HIS A 3 -15.89 -13.08 18.26
C HIS A 3 -15.29 -14.48 17.95
N LEU A 4 -14.09 -14.55 17.37
CA LEU A 4 -13.37 -15.82 17.19
C LEU A 4 -12.50 -16.19 18.40
N LEU A 5 -12.19 -15.21 19.28
CA LEU A 5 -11.50 -15.45 20.55
C LEU A 5 -12.49 -15.69 21.71
N ALA A 6 -13.73 -15.17 21.61
CA ALA A 6 -14.78 -15.40 22.61
C ALA A 6 -15.41 -16.81 22.52
N ALA A 7 -15.27 -17.51 21.38
CA ALA A 7 -15.77 -18.88 21.20
C ALA A 7 -14.87 -19.97 21.82
N GLY A 8 -13.72 -19.59 22.40
CA GLY A 8 -12.83 -20.50 23.15
C GLY A 8 -13.08 -20.54 24.66
N SER A 9 -14.04 -19.77 25.17
CA SER A 9 -14.46 -19.76 26.59
C SER A 9 -15.48 -20.86 26.88
N GLY A 10 -15.18 -22.09 26.46
CA GLY A 10 -15.97 -23.28 26.77
C GLY A 10 -15.12 -24.27 27.54
N SER A 11 -15.26 -24.27 28.87
CA SER A 11 -14.70 -25.28 29.76
C SER A 11 -14.99 -26.69 29.24
N THR A 12 -13.98 -27.35 28.67
CA THR A 12 -13.98 -28.80 28.49
C THR A 12 -12.68 -29.34 29.10
N SER A 13 -12.87 -29.92 30.27
CA SER A 13 -11.94 -30.77 30.99
C SER A 13 -11.34 -31.82 30.06
N TRP A 14 -10.07 -31.66 29.68
CA TRP A 14 -9.20 -32.78 29.32
C TRP A 14 -8.36 -33.11 30.54
N SER A 15 -8.94 -33.87 31.46
CA SER A 15 -8.20 -34.59 32.49
C SER A 15 -7.78 -35.96 31.93
N ASN A 16 -6.55 -36.34 32.26
CA ASN A 16 -5.91 -37.65 32.06
C ASN A 16 -5.18 -37.88 30.73
N PHE A 17 -3.95 -37.38 30.65
CA PHE A 17 -2.78 -38.23 30.33
C PHE A 17 -1.49 -37.56 30.85
N GLY A 18 -0.77 -38.24 31.75
CA GLY A 18 0.64 -37.99 32.06
C GLY A 18 0.94 -36.85 33.03
N SER A 19 1.14 -37.20 34.31
CA SER A 19 1.73 -36.34 35.33
C SER A 19 3.18 -35.95 34.98
N GLY A 20 3.36 -34.71 34.53
CA GLY A 20 4.63 -33.99 34.51
C GLY A 20 4.30 -32.52 34.76
N THR A 21 4.99 -31.89 35.70
CA THR A 21 4.76 -30.52 36.17
C THR A 21 4.68 -29.55 34.98
N THR A 22 3.46 -29.20 34.54
CA THR A 22 3.24 -28.31 33.39
C THR A 22 3.64 -26.90 33.78
N ALA A 23 4.81 -26.46 33.32
CA ALA A 23 5.15 -25.05 33.33
C ALA A 23 4.08 -24.29 32.54
N VAL A 24 3.24 -23.51 33.23
CA VAL A 24 2.19 -22.70 32.61
C VAL A 24 2.86 -21.75 31.61
N VAL A 25 2.51 -21.87 30.33
CA VAL A 25 3.03 -20.97 29.30
C VAL A 25 2.56 -19.55 29.64
N PRO A 26 3.47 -18.56 29.78
CA PRO A 26 3.04 -17.20 30.09
C PRO A 26 2.18 -16.66 28.95
N GLU A 27 1.08 -16.00 29.29
CA GLU A 27 0.17 -15.44 28.28
C GLU A 27 0.90 -14.53 27.28
N VAL A 28 0.36 -14.45 26.07
CA VAL A 28 0.89 -13.52 25.08
C VAL A 28 0.54 -12.10 25.50
N SER A 29 1.55 -11.36 25.92
CA SER A 29 1.74 -9.95 25.56
C SER A 29 0.67 -9.23 24.73
N PRO A 30 -0.24 -8.41 25.30
CA PRO A 30 -0.98 -7.36 24.58
C PRO A 30 -0.22 -6.70 23.42
N THR A 31 1.05 -6.35 23.64
CA THR A 31 1.85 -5.70 22.58
C THR A 31 2.18 -6.64 21.41
N LEU A 32 2.46 -7.93 21.67
CA LEU A 32 2.73 -8.91 20.62
C LEU A 32 1.45 -9.24 19.86
N ILE A 33 0.30 -9.31 20.53
CA ILE A 33 -1.01 -9.49 19.87
C ILE A 33 -1.25 -8.34 18.88
N ASN A 34 -0.97 -7.09 19.29
CA ASN A 34 -1.09 -5.92 18.41
C ASN A 34 -0.13 -5.99 17.21
N VAL A 35 1.13 -6.38 17.43
CA VAL A 35 2.12 -6.58 16.35
C VAL A 35 1.70 -7.68 15.37
N ILE A 36 1.18 -8.81 15.87
CA ILE A 36 0.67 -9.90 15.05
C ILE A 36 -0.54 -9.43 14.22
N SER A 37 -1.45 -8.67 14.82
CA SER A 37 -2.62 -8.10 14.14
C SER A 37 -2.21 -7.15 13.01
N LEU A 38 -1.31 -6.20 13.29
CA LEU A 38 -0.76 -5.28 12.29
C LEU A 38 -0.05 -6.02 11.15
N THR A 39 0.71 -7.07 11.49
CA THR A 39 1.38 -7.93 10.51
C THR A 39 0.36 -8.62 9.60
N PHE A 40 -0.64 -9.28 10.19
CA PHE A 40 -1.66 -9.99 9.44
C PHE A 40 -2.41 -9.07 8.47
N GLN A 41 -2.83 -7.90 8.95
CA GLN A 41 -3.48 -6.88 8.14
C GLN A 41 -2.58 -6.41 7.00
N TYR A 42 -1.30 -6.15 7.28
CA TYR A 42 -0.33 -5.70 6.29
C TYR A 42 -0.20 -6.72 5.16
N PHE A 43 0.09 -7.97 5.49
CA PHE A 43 0.27 -9.01 4.48
C PHE A 43 -1.03 -9.32 3.72
N LEU A 44 -2.21 -9.21 4.35
CA LEU A 44 -3.51 -9.40 3.69
C LEU A 44 -3.76 -8.34 2.61
N VAL A 45 -3.54 -7.06 2.92
CA VAL A 45 -3.73 -5.96 1.96
C VAL A 45 -2.75 -6.07 0.79
N TYR A 46 -1.49 -6.38 1.07
CA TYR A 46 -0.50 -6.62 0.01
C TYR A 46 -0.83 -7.87 -0.83
N ALA A 47 -1.30 -8.95 -0.21
CA ALA A 47 -1.70 -10.16 -0.95
C ALA A 47 -2.81 -9.85 -1.94
N ALA A 48 -3.85 -9.14 -1.50
CA ALA A 48 -4.91 -8.68 -2.37
C ALA A 48 -4.37 -7.81 -3.51
N TYR A 49 -3.45 -6.89 -3.21
CA TYR A 49 -2.88 -5.96 -4.19
C TYR A 49 -2.11 -6.71 -5.28
N HIS A 50 -1.27 -7.65 -4.91
CA HIS A 50 -0.48 -8.42 -5.85
C HIS A 50 -1.31 -9.40 -6.67
N ILE A 51 -2.29 -10.10 -6.07
CA ILE A 51 -3.20 -10.97 -6.81
C ILE A 51 -3.93 -10.18 -7.89
N LEU A 52 -4.43 -8.99 -7.55
CA LEU A 52 -5.16 -8.16 -8.49
C LEU A 52 -4.28 -7.55 -9.58
N ARG A 53 -3.11 -7.00 -9.22
CA ARG A 53 -2.14 -6.47 -10.18
C ARG A 53 -1.78 -7.54 -11.21
N THR A 54 -1.62 -8.77 -10.76
CA THR A 54 -1.34 -9.94 -11.62
C THR A 54 -2.49 -10.25 -12.54
N TYR A 55 -3.69 -10.33 -12.00
CA TYR A 55 -4.90 -10.55 -12.78
C TYR A 55 -5.04 -9.50 -13.89
N ASN A 56 -4.74 -8.23 -13.57
CA ASN A 56 -4.74 -7.13 -14.53
C ASN A 56 -3.67 -7.29 -15.61
N GLN A 57 -2.46 -7.71 -15.23
CA GLN A 57 -1.37 -7.96 -16.20
C GLN A 57 -1.72 -9.11 -17.15
N LEU A 58 -2.27 -10.22 -16.65
CA LEU A 58 -2.72 -11.35 -17.48
C LEU A 58 -3.86 -10.95 -18.42
N ARG A 59 -4.82 -10.16 -17.93
CA ARG A 59 -5.94 -9.67 -18.74
C ARG A 59 -5.47 -8.76 -19.86
N LYS A 60 -4.52 -7.83 -19.60
CA LYS A 60 -3.95 -6.96 -20.64
C LYS A 60 -3.21 -7.76 -21.70
N GLY A 61 -2.41 -8.75 -21.30
CA GLY A 61 -1.73 -9.65 -22.24
C GLY A 61 -2.69 -10.44 -23.13
N ALA A 62 -3.83 -10.89 -22.60
CA ALA A 62 -4.85 -11.61 -23.37
C ALA A 62 -5.57 -10.74 -24.41
N ILE A 63 -5.74 -9.44 -24.13
CA ILE A 63 -6.35 -8.48 -25.07
C ILE A 63 -5.39 -8.19 -26.23
N GLU A 64 -4.10 -8.01 -25.96
CA GLU A 64 -3.08 -7.78 -27.00
C GLU A 64 -2.85 -8.99 -27.90
N THR A 65 -3.13 -10.21 -27.43
CA THR A 65 -3.04 -11.44 -28.24
C THR A 65 -4.27 -11.67 -29.12
N ASN A 66 -5.35 -10.90 -28.96
CA ASN A 66 -6.56 -10.98 -29.79
C ASN A 66 -6.78 -9.69 -30.60
N PRO A 67 -5.88 -9.30 -31.52
CA PRO A 67 -6.16 -8.23 -32.47
C PRO A 67 -7.10 -8.67 -33.61
N SER A 68 -7.31 -9.97 -33.82
CA SER A 68 -8.14 -10.51 -34.90
C SER A 68 -9.56 -10.83 -34.44
N GLY A 69 -10.33 -9.78 -34.18
CA GLY A 69 -11.78 -9.82 -34.33
C GLY A 69 -12.16 -9.03 -35.58
N ASN A 70 -12.26 -9.71 -36.72
CA ASN A 70 -12.53 -9.23 -38.09
C ASN A 70 -11.33 -8.94 -39.01
N GLU A 71 -10.40 -9.89 -39.15
CA GLU A 71 -9.68 -10.06 -40.42
C GLU A 71 -9.83 -11.53 -40.84
N PRO A 72 -10.25 -11.84 -42.08
CA PRO A 72 -10.37 -13.21 -42.53
C PRO A 72 -8.99 -13.86 -42.61
N ASP A 73 -8.87 -15.01 -41.96
CA ASP A 73 -7.71 -15.90 -42.01
C ASP A 73 -7.32 -16.19 -43.46
N ASN A 74 -6.22 -15.58 -43.90
CA ASN A 74 -5.38 -16.15 -44.95
C ASN A 74 -4.15 -16.72 -44.25
N ASP A 75 -4.35 -17.87 -43.61
CA ASP A 75 -3.25 -18.75 -43.24
C ASP A 75 -2.53 -19.18 -44.52
N ILE A 76 -1.36 -18.60 -44.77
CA ILE A 76 -0.39 -19.17 -45.70
C ILE A 76 0.23 -20.33 -44.94
N ASP A 77 -0.37 -21.51 -45.12
CA ASP A 77 0.19 -22.78 -44.69
C ASP A 77 1.49 -23.02 -45.46
N VAL A 78 2.63 -22.85 -44.80
CA VAL A 78 3.94 -23.16 -45.38
C VAL A 78 4.17 -24.65 -45.20
N THR A 79 3.61 -25.43 -46.13
CA THR A 79 4.03 -26.82 -46.37
C THR A 79 5.44 -26.79 -46.94
N ILE A 80 6.40 -27.27 -46.14
CA ILE A 80 7.77 -27.50 -46.59
C ILE A 80 7.80 -28.87 -47.27
N ASP A 81 7.77 -28.89 -48.60
CA ASP A 81 8.18 -30.07 -49.36
C ASP A 81 9.71 -30.07 -49.54
N GLY A 82 10.31 -31.17 -49.10
CA GLY A 82 11.72 -31.46 -49.29
C GLY A 82 11.99 -31.77 -50.75
N ASN A 83 12.56 -30.81 -51.48
CA ASN A 83 13.57 -31.02 -52.52
C ASN A 83 14.04 -29.66 -53.04
N GLY A 84 15.34 -29.37 -52.87
CA GLY A 84 15.93 -28.14 -53.37
C GLY A 84 16.08 -28.15 -54.90
N ALA A 85 15.34 -27.27 -55.59
CA ALA A 85 15.75 -26.58 -56.84
C ALA A 85 14.63 -25.59 -57.29
N PRO A 86 14.97 -24.47 -57.95
CA PRO A 86 14.03 -23.38 -58.25
C PRO A 86 13.33 -23.58 -59.61
N ILE A 87 12.08 -23.11 -59.74
CA ILE A 87 11.42 -23.01 -61.05
C ILE A 87 10.77 -21.63 -61.22
N THR A 88 11.09 -21.04 -62.35
CA THR A 88 10.93 -19.66 -62.80
C THR A 88 9.58 -19.36 -63.47
N ALA A 89 9.12 -18.12 -63.27
CA ALA A 89 8.60 -17.13 -64.24
C ALA A 89 7.56 -17.51 -65.30
N SER A 90 6.55 -16.63 -65.48
CA SER A 90 6.21 -16.15 -66.83
C SER A 90 5.56 -14.76 -66.83
N THR A 91 6.13 -13.92 -67.68
CA THR A 91 5.88 -12.52 -68.01
C THR A 91 4.64 -12.31 -68.89
N ARG A 92 3.89 -11.19 -68.75
CA ARG A 92 3.49 -10.36 -69.91
C ARG A 92 2.99 -8.95 -69.53
N ALA A 93 3.43 -7.98 -70.34
CA ALA A 93 3.24 -6.53 -70.26
C ALA A 93 1.88 -6.05 -70.90
N PRO A 94 1.57 -4.74 -70.89
CA PRO A 94 0.21 -4.17 -71.02
C PRO A 94 -0.17 -3.73 -72.46
N PRO A 95 -1.38 -3.17 -72.65
CA PRO A 95 -1.53 -2.03 -73.56
C PRO A 95 -2.35 -0.84 -73.00
N SER A 96 -2.08 0.31 -73.63
CA SER A 96 -2.57 1.68 -73.47
C SER A 96 -4.00 1.95 -73.96
N SER A 97 -4.69 2.98 -73.41
CA SER A 97 -5.26 4.13 -74.16
C SER A 97 -6.25 4.99 -73.34
N GLU A 98 -6.07 6.32 -73.44
CA GLU A 98 -7.06 7.43 -73.36
C GLU A 98 -7.51 8.13 -72.04
N ARG A 99 -6.98 9.37 -71.89
CA ARG A 99 -7.70 10.68 -71.93
C ARG A 99 -8.45 11.21 -70.69
N GLY A 100 -7.90 12.27 -70.07
CA GLY A 100 -8.62 13.54 -69.82
C GLY A 100 -9.20 13.86 -68.43
N ARG A 101 -8.51 14.76 -67.67
CA ARG A 101 -8.97 15.87 -66.77
C ARG A 101 -10.17 15.73 -65.79
N PRO A 102 -10.20 16.54 -64.69
CA PRO A 102 -11.00 16.28 -63.49
C PRO A 102 -12.40 16.92 -63.52
N LEU A 103 -13.37 16.32 -62.83
CA LEU A 103 -14.70 16.92 -62.61
C LEU A 103 -15.21 16.62 -61.20
N ILE A 104 -15.44 17.71 -60.48
CA ILE A 104 -16.27 17.81 -59.28
C ILE A 104 -17.72 17.59 -59.72
N GLN A 105 -18.46 16.66 -59.10
CA GLN A 105 -19.92 16.82 -59.01
C GLN A 105 -20.50 16.11 -57.78
N SER A 106 -21.11 16.93 -56.94
CA SER A 106 -22.11 16.55 -55.94
C SER A 106 -23.33 15.92 -56.61
N GLN A 107 -23.93 14.91 -55.96
CA GLN A 107 -25.38 14.76 -55.99
C GLN A 107 -25.91 13.99 -54.79
N THR A 108 -27.05 14.49 -54.35
CA THR A 108 -27.86 14.28 -53.16
C THR A 108 -28.74 13.03 -53.24
N GLY A 109 -28.90 12.36 -52.09
CA GLY A 109 -30.17 11.91 -51.52
C GLY A 109 -31.07 10.93 -52.28
N ARG A 110 -31.21 9.70 -51.73
CA ARG A 110 -32.51 9.04 -51.50
C ARG A 110 -32.36 7.91 -50.49
N GLY A 111 -33.11 7.99 -49.40
CA GLY A 111 -33.21 6.96 -48.38
C GLY A 111 -34.28 5.91 -48.66
N SER A 112 -34.12 4.75 -48.04
CA SER A 112 -35.10 3.72 -47.62
C SER A 112 -34.29 2.44 -47.32
N ALA A 113 -34.35 1.73 -46.19
CA ALA A 113 -35.20 1.70 -45.01
C ALA A 113 -34.39 1.14 -43.82
N PRO A 114 -34.82 1.32 -42.55
CA PRO A 114 -34.07 0.86 -41.38
C PRO A 114 -34.26 -0.64 -41.16
N MET A 115 -33.15 -1.37 -41.08
CA MET A 115 -33.13 -2.79 -40.77
C MET A 115 -33.34 -3.02 -39.26
N SER A 116 -34.48 -3.65 -38.96
CA SER A 116 -34.81 -4.49 -37.80
C SER A 116 -34.33 -4.09 -36.39
N THR A 117 -35.27 -3.55 -35.62
CA THR A 117 -35.22 -3.27 -34.18
C THR A 117 -35.28 -4.52 -33.28
N ARG A 118 -34.75 -5.67 -33.72
CA ARG A 118 -34.79 -6.95 -32.96
C ARG A 118 -33.44 -7.45 -32.45
N ASP A 119 -32.31 -6.92 -32.91
CA ASP A 119 -30.98 -7.40 -32.49
C ASP A 119 -30.33 -6.57 -31.36
N GLN A 120 -31.00 -5.54 -30.85
CA GLN A 120 -30.56 -4.78 -29.66
C GLN A 120 -31.14 -5.31 -28.34
N ALA A 121 -31.94 -6.37 -28.37
CA ALA A 121 -32.67 -6.86 -27.20
C ALA A 121 -31.92 -7.92 -26.36
N THR A 122 -30.78 -8.45 -26.81
CA THR A 122 -30.02 -9.50 -26.09
C THR A 122 -28.81 -8.99 -25.31
N THR A 123 -28.50 -7.70 -25.30
CA THR A 123 -27.40 -7.09 -24.50
C THR A 123 -27.88 -6.41 -23.20
N THR A 124 -29.05 -6.78 -22.69
CA THR A 124 -29.46 -6.39 -21.32
C THR A 124 -29.57 -7.60 -20.38
N LEU A 125 -28.64 -8.54 -20.51
CA LEU A 125 -28.30 -9.38 -19.36
C LEU A 125 -27.67 -8.49 -18.30
N LYS A 126 -28.34 -8.41 -17.15
CA LYS A 126 -27.84 -7.83 -15.90
C LYS A 126 -26.41 -8.31 -15.64
N SER A 127 -25.40 -7.57 -16.10
CA SER A 127 -24.11 -7.65 -15.44
C SER A 127 -24.25 -6.80 -14.19
N THR A 128 -24.35 -7.46 -13.04
CA THR A 128 -23.63 -6.99 -11.86
C THR A 128 -22.17 -6.91 -12.28
N ARG A 129 -21.81 -5.85 -13.02
CA ARG A 129 -20.49 -5.70 -13.59
C ARG A 129 -19.62 -5.34 -12.40
N TRP A 130 -18.78 -6.28 -12.00
CA TRP A 130 -17.66 -5.99 -11.12
C TRP A 130 -16.99 -4.70 -11.61
N PRO A 131 -16.54 -3.82 -10.69
CA PRO A 131 -15.81 -2.61 -11.08
C PRO A 131 -14.71 -2.98 -12.06
N ASP A 132 -14.43 -2.11 -13.03
CA ASP A 132 -13.40 -2.39 -14.01
C ASP A 132 -12.09 -2.67 -13.25
N ALA A 133 -11.37 -3.70 -13.66
CA ALA A 133 -10.25 -4.23 -12.86
C ALA A 133 -9.16 -3.18 -12.55
N LEU A 134 -9.10 -2.09 -13.34
CA LEU A 134 -8.29 -0.90 -13.11
C LEU A 134 -8.78 -0.05 -11.93
N GLU A 135 -10.08 0.13 -11.77
CA GLU A 135 -10.66 0.84 -10.61
C GLU A 135 -10.31 0.11 -9.32
N LEU A 136 -10.43 -1.22 -9.33
CA LEU A 136 -10.09 -2.05 -8.18
C LEU A 136 -8.59 -1.95 -7.83
N GLU A 137 -7.69 -1.84 -8.81
CA GLU A 137 -6.26 -1.63 -8.55
C GLU A 137 -6.01 -0.29 -7.84
N GLN A 138 -6.70 0.78 -8.25
CA GLN A 138 -6.61 2.08 -7.58
C GLN A 138 -7.15 2.03 -6.13
N VAL A 139 -8.20 1.25 -5.88
CA VAL A 139 -8.71 0.99 -4.51
C VAL A 139 -7.62 0.36 -3.65
N LEU A 140 -6.97 -0.69 -4.17
CA LEU A 140 -5.95 -1.42 -3.43
C LEU A 140 -4.70 -0.58 -3.22
N GLN A 141 -4.29 0.25 -4.18
CA GLN A 141 -3.20 1.21 -3.99
C GLN A 141 -3.49 2.19 -2.84
N LYS A 142 -4.73 2.69 -2.73
CA LYS A 142 -5.13 3.53 -1.59
C LYS A 142 -5.07 2.79 -0.26
N MET A 143 -5.48 1.52 -0.22
CA MET A 143 -5.35 0.69 0.99
C MET A 143 -3.90 0.41 1.36
N VAL A 144 -3.01 0.19 0.39
CA VAL A 144 -1.58 0.00 0.63
C VAL A 144 -0.99 1.21 1.36
N GLN A 145 -1.37 2.44 0.96
CA GLN A 145 -0.89 3.67 1.60
C GLN A 145 -1.26 3.76 3.08
N THR A 146 -2.42 3.25 3.51
CA THR A 146 -2.84 3.32 4.91
C THR A 146 -2.09 2.31 5.79
N VAL A 147 -1.74 1.18 5.20
CA VAL A 147 -0.98 0.10 5.84
C VAL A 147 0.51 0.43 5.98
N GLN A 148 1.03 1.38 5.20
CA GLN A 148 2.45 1.75 5.25
C GLN A 148 2.91 2.26 6.63
N LEU A 149 2.03 2.77 7.48
CA LEU A 149 2.40 3.20 8.84
C LEU A 149 2.66 2.02 9.79
N ALA A 150 2.14 0.83 9.48
CA ALA A 150 2.15 -0.32 10.37
C ALA A 150 3.56 -0.85 10.75
N PRO A 151 4.59 -0.90 9.87
CA PRO A 151 5.89 -1.45 10.24
C PRO A 151 6.56 -0.64 11.34
N MET A 152 6.46 0.70 11.27
CA MET A 152 7.01 1.56 12.31
C MET A 152 6.27 1.49 13.64
N LEU A 153 4.93 1.43 13.59
CA LEU A 153 4.13 1.20 14.80
C LEU A 153 4.51 -0.12 15.47
N ALA A 154 4.67 -1.18 14.67
CA ALA A 154 5.01 -2.49 15.18
C ALA A 154 6.42 -2.54 15.80
N VAL A 155 7.43 -1.92 15.17
CA VAL A 155 8.77 -1.80 15.79
C VAL A 155 8.71 -1.00 17.09
N LEU A 156 7.94 0.10 17.12
CA LEU A 156 7.77 0.91 18.33
C LEU A 156 7.14 0.09 19.47
N PHE A 157 6.13 -0.73 19.18
CA PHE A 157 5.50 -1.59 20.21
C PHE A 157 6.47 -2.66 20.75
N ILE A 158 7.27 -3.26 19.88
CA ILE A 158 8.34 -4.19 20.28
C ILE A 158 9.37 -3.45 21.14
N ALA A 159 9.77 -2.25 20.75
CA ALA A 159 10.77 -1.45 21.46
C ALA A 159 10.31 -1.03 22.86
N THR A 160 9.06 -0.59 23.00
CA THR A 160 8.47 -0.26 24.31
C THR A 160 8.47 -1.48 25.23
N ARG A 161 8.13 -2.66 24.70
CA ARG A 161 8.16 -3.89 25.50
C ARG A 161 9.58 -4.37 25.79
N LEU A 162 10.50 -4.25 24.83
CA LEU A 162 11.90 -4.54 25.04
C LEU A 162 12.45 -3.68 26.18
N ARG A 163 12.06 -2.40 26.26
CA ARG A 163 12.41 -1.52 27.39
C ARG A 163 11.80 -1.99 28.70
N ALA A 164 10.50 -2.33 28.70
CA ALA A 164 9.82 -2.83 29.90
C ALA A 164 10.48 -4.08 30.46
N SER A 165 10.80 -5.05 29.60
CA SER A 165 11.49 -6.29 29.97
C SER A 165 12.93 -6.05 30.47
N THR A 166 13.61 -5.01 29.98
CA THR A 166 14.94 -4.64 30.52
C THR A 166 14.90 -3.91 31.86
N LEU A 167 13.77 -3.25 32.17
CA LEU A 167 13.61 -2.44 33.39
C LEU A 167 12.96 -3.22 34.53
N GLY A 168 12.01 -4.11 34.28
CA GLY A 168 11.42 -5.01 35.27
C GLY A 168 11.59 -6.44 34.78
N ASP A 169 11.85 -7.40 35.67
CA ASP A 169 12.08 -8.81 35.32
C ASP A 169 10.83 -9.40 34.61
N ASN A 170 10.80 -9.27 33.27
CA ASN A 170 9.64 -9.55 32.40
C ASN A 170 8.35 -8.78 32.72
N GLN A 171 8.46 -7.53 33.18
CA GLN A 171 7.28 -6.71 33.43
C GLN A 171 6.61 -6.24 32.12
N SER A 172 5.27 -6.21 32.11
CA SER A 172 4.50 -5.66 31.01
C SER A 172 4.59 -4.13 30.95
N PRO A 173 4.48 -3.52 29.76
CA PRO A 173 4.45 -2.05 29.64
C PRO A 173 3.22 -1.47 30.38
N PRO A 174 3.25 -0.18 30.75
CA PRO A 174 2.19 0.43 31.54
C PRO A 174 0.82 0.36 30.85
N GLY A 175 -0.26 0.23 31.64
CA GLY A 175 -1.61 -0.04 31.13
C GLY A 175 -2.11 1.00 30.12
N TYR A 176 -1.86 2.29 30.36
CA TYR A 176 -2.23 3.36 29.42
C TYR A 176 -1.50 3.25 28.07
N ALA A 177 -0.28 2.71 28.05
CA ALA A 177 0.44 2.47 26.81
C ALA A 177 -0.16 1.29 26.05
N GLN A 178 -0.57 0.23 26.76
CA GLN A 178 -1.24 -0.91 26.15
C GLN A 178 -2.56 -0.53 25.49
N THR A 179 -3.38 0.31 26.14
CA THR A 179 -4.65 0.79 25.55
C THR A 179 -4.38 1.62 24.29
N CYS A 180 -3.39 2.51 24.30
CA CYS A 180 -3.00 3.25 23.09
C CYS A 180 -2.46 2.33 21.97
N MET A 181 -1.75 1.25 22.28
CA MET A 181 -1.34 0.26 21.27
C MET A 181 -2.53 -0.44 20.62
N TYR A 182 -3.56 -0.78 21.41
CA TYR A 182 -4.81 -1.32 20.88
C TYR A 182 -5.56 -0.30 20.02
N VAL A 183 -5.71 0.94 20.49
CA VAL A 183 -6.38 2.02 19.74
C VAL A 183 -5.67 2.27 18.41
N ALA A 184 -4.34 2.33 18.39
CA ALA A 184 -3.57 2.45 17.15
C ALA A 184 -3.83 1.29 16.17
N THR A 185 -3.85 0.05 16.67
CA THR A 185 -4.07 -1.15 15.84
C THR A 185 -5.46 -1.15 15.23
N TYR A 186 -6.50 -0.88 16.04
CA TYR A 186 -7.88 -0.80 15.56
C TYR A 186 -8.11 0.42 14.65
N ALA A 187 -7.43 1.53 14.89
CA ALA A 187 -7.52 2.71 14.02
C ALA A 187 -6.94 2.42 12.64
N VAL A 188 -5.77 1.77 12.55
CA VAL A 188 -5.17 1.34 11.26
C VAL A 188 -6.06 0.31 10.56
N LEU A 189 -6.64 -0.65 11.29
CA LEU A 189 -7.59 -1.63 10.75
C LEU A 189 -8.82 -0.93 10.16
N THR A 190 -9.44 -0.05 10.94
CA THR A 190 -10.64 0.67 10.50
C THR A 190 -10.32 1.58 9.32
N ASP A 191 -9.16 2.25 9.31
CA ASP A 191 -8.76 3.12 8.21
C ASP A 191 -8.53 2.34 6.91
N THR A 192 -8.00 1.11 6.97
CA THR A 192 -7.96 0.24 5.78
C THR A 192 -9.33 -0.14 5.27
N ILE A 193 -10.27 -0.49 6.16
CA ILE A 193 -11.62 -0.87 5.77
C ILE A 193 -12.33 0.33 5.12
N VAL A 194 -12.17 1.52 5.69
CA VAL A 194 -12.72 2.76 5.11
C VAL A 194 -12.06 3.07 3.76
N ALA A 195 -10.75 2.84 3.60
CA ALA A 195 -10.06 3.01 2.31
C ALA A 195 -10.61 2.05 1.24
N ALA A 196 -10.93 0.81 1.62
CA ALA A 196 -11.53 -0.18 0.73
C ALA A 196 -12.89 0.28 0.21
N VAL A 197 -13.70 0.89 1.09
CA VAL A 197 -15.10 1.24 0.84
C VAL A 197 -15.26 2.57 0.08
N LEU A 198 -14.40 3.55 0.36
CA LEU A 198 -14.43 4.90 -0.21
C LEU A 198 -14.60 4.98 -1.76
N PRO A 199 -13.85 4.23 -2.58
CA PRO A 199 -13.96 4.31 -4.04
C PRO A 199 -15.29 3.77 -4.59
N PHE A 200 -15.96 2.86 -3.89
CA PHE A 200 -17.29 2.38 -4.32
C PHE A 200 -18.31 3.53 -4.33
N PHE A 201 -18.30 4.35 -3.27
CA PHE A 201 -19.18 5.53 -3.19
C PHE A 201 -18.82 6.60 -4.23
N ILE A 202 -17.54 6.77 -4.56
CA ILE A 202 -17.12 7.69 -5.62
C ILE A 202 -17.65 7.21 -6.98
N SER A 203 -17.61 5.90 -7.26
CA SER A 203 -18.11 5.34 -8.51
C SER A 203 -19.62 5.58 -8.68
N ASP A 204 -20.40 5.51 -7.59
CA ASP A 204 -21.84 5.76 -7.61
C ASP A 204 -22.16 7.24 -7.90
N VAL A 205 -21.33 8.17 -7.43
CA VAL A 205 -21.44 9.60 -7.77
C VAL A 205 -21.20 9.81 -9.27
N SER A 206 -20.14 9.23 -9.84
CA SER A 206 -19.87 9.35 -11.29
C SER A 206 -20.97 8.71 -12.15
N LYS A 207 -21.52 7.56 -11.73
CA LYS A 207 -22.66 6.94 -12.42
C LYS A 207 -23.91 7.80 -12.36
N ALA A 208 -24.20 8.43 -11.21
CA ALA A 208 -25.33 9.34 -11.09
C ALA A 208 -25.17 10.60 -11.98
N GLU A 209 -23.94 11.12 -12.11
CA GLU A 209 -23.63 12.26 -12.98
C GLU A 209 -23.82 11.94 -14.46
N SER A 210 -23.26 10.82 -14.94
CA SER A 210 -23.44 10.38 -16.32
C SER A 210 -24.91 10.10 -16.67
N GLY A 211 -25.69 9.55 -15.72
CA GLY A 211 -27.13 9.36 -15.88
C GLY A 211 -27.92 10.66 -15.96
N MET A 212 -27.46 11.73 -15.30
CA MET A 212 -28.06 13.06 -15.42
C MET A 212 -27.78 13.65 -16.82
N ALA A 213 -26.51 13.62 -17.24
CA ALA A 213 -26.05 14.21 -18.51
C ALA A 213 -26.66 13.53 -19.75
N ALA A 214 -26.82 12.20 -19.74
CA ALA A 214 -27.44 11.47 -20.85
C ALA A 214 -28.94 11.78 -21.05
N ASN A 215 -29.59 12.38 -20.05
CA ASN A 215 -31.00 12.73 -20.11
C ASN A 215 -31.24 14.19 -20.46
N ASP A 216 -30.21 15.01 -20.63
CA ASP A 216 -30.34 16.41 -21.05
C ASP A 216 -30.42 16.49 -22.59
N PRO A 217 -31.46 17.12 -23.16
CA PRO A 217 -31.57 17.25 -24.61
C PRO A 217 -30.52 18.25 -25.11
N VAL A 218 -29.43 17.74 -25.70
CA VAL A 218 -28.56 18.55 -26.54
C VAL A 218 -29.25 18.71 -27.89
N GLY A 219 -29.76 19.92 -28.14
CA GLY A 219 -30.29 20.33 -29.46
C GLY A 219 -31.80 20.47 -29.50
N GLY A 220 -32.28 21.68 -29.21
CA GLY A 220 -33.65 22.09 -29.45
C GLY A 220 -33.85 23.53 -29.03
N ALA A 221 -33.60 24.46 -29.96
CA ALA A 221 -34.13 25.81 -29.83
C ALA A 221 -35.65 25.72 -29.57
N PRO A 222 -36.23 26.55 -28.69
CA PRO A 222 -37.66 26.51 -28.43
C PRO A 222 -38.39 26.94 -29.71
N THR A 223 -38.99 25.98 -30.41
CA THR A 223 -39.96 26.28 -31.46
C THR A 223 -41.25 26.73 -30.78
N ALA A 224 -41.62 27.96 -31.13
CA ALA A 224 -42.79 28.72 -30.74
C ALA A 224 -44.11 27.91 -30.67
N ALA A 225 -44.85 28.16 -29.60
CA ALA A 225 -46.32 28.17 -29.63
C ALA A 225 -46.82 29.17 -28.57
N GLY A 226 -47.29 30.32 -29.05
CA GLY A 226 -48.30 31.21 -28.44
C GLY A 226 -48.02 31.80 -27.05
N ASP A 227 -47.59 33.07 -27.01
CA ASP A 227 -48.29 34.17 -26.32
C ASP A 227 -47.51 35.50 -26.52
N PRO A 228 -48.17 36.65 -26.75
CA PRO A 228 -47.51 37.91 -27.02
C PRO A 228 -47.17 38.68 -25.73
N GLU A 229 -46.07 39.44 -25.81
CA GLU A 229 -45.74 40.60 -24.98
C GLU A 229 -44.99 40.35 -23.65
N ALA A 230 -43.66 40.39 -23.73
CA ALA A 230 -42.77 40.71 -22.60
C ALA A 230 -41.56 41.54 -23.10
N PRO A 231 -41.08 42.55 -22.32
CA PRO A 231 -40.17 43.61 -22.77
C PRO A 231 -38.72 43.15 -23.00
N PRO A 232 -37.89 43.93 -23.73
CA PRO A 232 -36.60 43.47 -24.25
C PRO A 232 -35.57 43.15 -23.15
N ALA A 233 -34.73 42.14 -23.44
CA ALA A 233 -33.71 41.62 -22.55
C ALA A 233 -32.64 42.66 -22.15
N PRO A 234 -32.20 42.70 -20.87
CA PRO A 234 -31.01 43.44 -20.47
C PRO A 234 -29.72 42.67 -20.83
N PRO A 235 -28.59 43.37 -21.01
CA PRO A 235 -27.38 42.81 -21.61
C PRO A 235 -26.62 41.77 -20.74
N ALA A 236 -25.66 41.11 -21.40
CA ALA A 236 -25.06 39.81 -21.12
C ALA A 236 -24.22 39.63 -19.83
N ASN A 237 -24.29 40.55 -18.88
CA ASN A 237 -23.53 40.51 -17.61
C ASN A 237 -24.36 40.12 -16.36
N THR A 238 -25.65 39.84 -16.53
CA THR A 238 -26.58 39.52 -15.43
C THR A 238 -26.48 38.09 -14.88
N TRP A 239 -25.88 37.14 -15.61
CA TRP A 239 -25.78 35.74 -15.15
C TRP A 239 -24.76 35.56 -14.01
N LEU A 240 -23.70 36.38 -14.00
CA LEU A 240 -22.69 36.40 -12.93
C LEU A 240 -23.25 37.02 -11.64
N GLN A 241 -24.05 38.09 -11.76
CA GLN A 241 -24.77 38.66 -10.62
C GLN A 241 -25.80 37.67 -10.05
N ARG A 242 -26.60 37.02 -10.91
CA ARG A 242 -27.54 35.97 -10.46
C ARG A 242 -26.86 34.75 -9.83
N LEU A 243 -25.62 34.44 -10.22
CA LEU A 243 -24.83 33.39 -9.59
C LEU A 243 -24.26 33.84 -8.26
N LYS A 244 -23.84 35.10 -8.16
CA LYS A 244 -23.37 35.70 -6.90
C LYS A 244 -24.52 35.78 -5.89
N ASP A 245 -25.69 36.26 -6.30
CA ASP A 245 -26.89 36.36 -5.46
C ASP A 245 -27.37 34.97 -5.00
N ARG A 246 -27.37 33.95 -5.88
CA ARG A 246 -27.71 32.56 -5.48
C ARG A 246 -26.71 31.92 -4.52
N VAL A 247 -25.46 32.37 -4.55
CA VAL A 247 -24.42 31.90 -3.62
C VAL A 247 -24.51 32.67 -2.30
N GLU A 248 -24.80 33.98 -2.31
CA GLU A 248 -25.10 34.77 -1.11
C GLU A 248 -26.37 34.27 -0.41
N ASP A 249 -27.46 33.97 -1.14
CA ASP A 249 -28.69 33.37 -0.60
C ASP A 249 -28.46 31.97 0.02
N ALA A 250 -27.56 31.17 -0.58
CA ALA A 250 -27.20 29.85 -0.07
C ALA A 250 -26.27 29.92 1.15
N VAL A 251 -25.54 31.02 1.32
CA VAL A 251 -24.72 31.32 2.51
C VAL A 251 -25.60 31.87 3.63
N GLU A 252 -26.56 32.75 3.35
CA GLU A 252 -27.53 33.26 4.33
C GLU A 252 -28.45 32.16 4.87
N SER A 253 -28.86 31.22 4.01
CA SER A 253 -29.59 29.99 4.41
C SER A 253 -28.79 29.05 5.32
N ALA A 254 -27.46 29.14 5.34
CA ALA A 254 -26.61 28.30 6.19
C ALA A 254 -26.25 28.99 7.52
N THR A 255 -26.51 30.30 7.65
CA THR A 255 -26.21 31.10 8.85
C THR A 255 -27.44 31.52 9.66
N GLY A 256 -28.66 31.30 9.17
CA GLY A 256 -29.90 31.52 9.93
C GLY A 256 -30.20 30.37 10.89
N TYR A 257 -29.61 30.38 12.08
CA TYR A 257 -30.06 29.58 13.22
C TYR A 257 -30.60 30.54 14.27
N ASP A 258 -31.87 30.92 14.14
CA ASP A 258 -32.59 31.62 15.20
C ASP A 258 -33.31 30.61 16.09
N ILE A 259 -32.96 30.70 17.36
CA ILE A 259 -33.58 30.05 18.50
C ILE A 259 -34.81 30.89 18.85
N ASP A 260 -36.01 30.33 18.78
CA ASP A 260 -37.14 30.81 19.56
C ASP A 260 -38.01 29.63 19.99
N GLY A 261 -38.35 29.63 21.28
CA GLY A 261 -39.03 28.55 21.98
C GLY A 261 -40.50 28.83 22.27
N ASP A 262 -41.02 27.91 23.09
CA ASP A 262 -42.24 27.93 23.91
C ASP A 262 -43.61 27.69 23.25
N GLY A 263 -44.40 26.80 23.89
CA GLY A 263 -45.87 26.89 23.87
C GLY A 263 -46.70 25.60 23.73
N ASP A 264 -46.64 24.72 24.72
CA ASP A 264 -47.72 24.00 25.44
C ASP A 264 -49.07 23.51 24.79
N VAL A 265 -49.42 22.28 25.26
CA VAL A 265 -50.71 21.59 25.55
C VAL A 265 -51.83 21.41 24.49
N GLY A 266 -52.26 20.14 24.34
CA GLY A 266 -53.61 19.78 23.88
C GLY A 266 -53.88 18.28 23.70
N GLU A 267 -54.16 17.59 24.81
CA GLU A 267 -54.95 16.35 25.05
C GLU A 267 -55.60 15.60 23.86
N SER A 268 -55.42 14.26 23.79
CA SER A 268 -56.48 13.24 24.06
C SER A 268 -56.11 11.83 23.54
N ASP A 269 -56.00 10.94 24.52
CA ASP A 269 -56.20 9.49 24.62
C ASP A 269 -56.72 8.70 23.40
N ASP A 270 -56.07 7.56 23.08
CA ASP A 270 -56.59 6.23 23.45
C ASP A 270 -55.69 5.09 22.91
N ASP A 271 -55.40 4.18 23.84
CA ASP A 271 -55.15 2.74 23.73
C ASP A 271 -53.83 2.10 23.26
N GLU A 272 -53.43 1.18 24.14
CA GLU A 272 -52.21 0.40 24.27
C GLU A 272 -52.07 -0.77 23.29
N ASP A 273 -50.80 -1.19 23.18
CA ASP A 273 -50.29 -2.54 22.93
C ASP A 273 -50.48 -3.18 21.54
N VAL A 274 -49.36 -3.36 20.83
CA VAL A 274 -48.80 -4.68 20.45
C VAL A 274 -47.34 -4.53 19.96
N GLY A 275 -46.42 -5.25 20.62
CA GLY A 275 -45.47 -6.10 19.91
C GLY A 275 -44.08 -5.56 19.58
N ALA A 276 -43.12 -5.96 20.41
CA ALA A 276 -41.70 -6.03 20.08
C ALA A 276 -41.40 -6.88 18.81
N THR A 277 -40.19 -6.68 18.29
CA THR A 277 -39.39 -7.53 17.36
C THR A 277 -39.70 -7.49 15.86
N LYS A 278 -38.83 -6.80 15.09
CA LYS A 278 -38.14 -7.32 13.88
C LYS A 278 -37.20 -6.26 13.27
N PHE A 279 -36.00 -6.14 13.85
CA PHE A 279 -34.88 -5.38 13.26
C PHE A 279 -33.95 -6.31 12.47
N PHE A 280 -34.49 -7.23 11.66
CA PHE A 280 -33.75 -7.97 10.64
C PHE A 280 -34.78 -8.52 9.64
N GLY A 281 -34.91 -7.83 8.52
CA GLY A 281 -35.85 -8.19 7.46
C GLY A 281 -35.37 -7.57 6.16
N ALA A 282 -34.45 -8.26 5.50
CA ALA A 282 -34.09 -7.98 4.12
C ALA A 282 -35.35 -8.07 3.26
N ALA A 283 -35.93 -6.92 2.91
CA ALA A 283 -36.98 -6.84 1.91
C ALA A 283 -36.36 -7.10 0.53
N VAL A 284 -36.45 -8.34 0.07
CA VAL A 284 -36.32 -8.66 -1.36
C VAL A 284 -37.45 -7.91 -2.09
N PRO A 285 -37.16 -7.02 -3.05
CA PRO A 285 -38.23 -6.39 -3.80
C PRO A 285 -38.84 -7.44 -4.72
N SER A 286 -40.10 -7.78 -4.45
CA SER A 286 -40.93 -8.60 -5.31
C SER A 286 -40.99 -7.99 -6.71
N VAL A 287 -40.94 -8.84 -7.73
CA VAL A 287 -40.95 -8.48 -9.15
C VAL A 287 -42.35 -7.98 -9.52
N GLY A 288 -42.65 -6.73 -9.15
CA GLY A 288 -43.82 -5.99 -9.62
C GLY A 288 -43.59 -5.51 -11.06
N LYS A 289 -44.63 -5.66 -11.90
CA LYS A 289 -44.68 -5.21 -13.30
C LYS A 289 -44.02 -3.82 -13.44
N ARG A 290 -43.01 -3.70 -14.32
CA ARG A 290 -42.31 -2.44 -14.63
C ARG A 290 -43.30 -1.39 -15.11
N LYS A 291 -43.85 -0.56 -14.20
CA LYS A 291 -44.42 0.74 -14.57
C LYS A 291 -43.31 1.54 -15.27
N ARG A 292 -43.59 2.09 -16.47
CA ARG A 292 -42.68 3.01 -17.15
C ARG A 292 -42.60 4.28 -16.30
N LEU A 293 -41.60 4.33 -15.41
CA LEU A 293 -41.30 5.50 -14.58
C LEU A 293 -41.06 6.71 -15.49
N THR A 294 -41.72 7.84 -15.20
CA THR A 294 -41.61 9.07 -15.99
C THR A 294 -40.17 9.61 -15.93
N ARG A 295 -39.74 10.39 -16.95
CA ARG A 295 -38.36 10.92 -17.01
C ARG A 295 -37.99 11.75 -15.76
N HIS A 296 -38.96 12.44 -15.16
CA HIS A 296 -38.77 13.25 -13.94
C HIS A 296 -38.50 12.40 -12.69
N GLU A 297 -39.25 11.30 -12.49
CA GLU A 297 -39.04 10.39 -11.36
C GLU A 297 -37.67 9.71 -11.42
N LYS A 298 -37.18 9.37 -12.64
CA LYS A 298 -35.82 8.83 -12.83
C LYS A 298 -34.73 9.85 -12.48
N ARG A 299 -34.92 11.12 -12.87
CA ARG A 299 -34.00 12.23 -12.50
C ARG A 299 -33.98 12.46 -10.99
N GLN A 300 -35.14 12.44 -10.33
CA GLN A 300 -35.22 12.55 -8.87
C GLN A 300 -34.54 11.37 -8.16
N GLN A 301 -34.72 10.14 -8.63
CA GLN A 301 -34.03 8.97 -8.07
C GLN A 301 -32.51 9.03 -8.27
N ALA A 302 -32.03 9.49 -9.43
CA ALA A 302 -30.60 9.69 -9.67
C ALA A 302 -30.01 10.80 -8.78
N TYR A 303 -30.75 11.90 -8.60
CA TYR A 303 -30.37 13.00 -7.73
C TYR A 303 -30.29 12.58 -6.25
N GLN A 304 -31.29 11.84 -5.76
CA GLN A 304 -31.30 11.32 -4.39
C GLN A 304 -30.13 10.35 -4.14
N ARG A 305 -29.83 9.45 -5.08
CA ARG A 305 -28.65 8.57 -4.99
C ARG A 305 -27.34 9.36 -4.97
N LYS A 306 -27.22 10.40 -5.80
CA LYS A 306 -26.05 11.28 -5.81
C LYS A 306 -25.87 11.97 -4.45
N LEU A 307 -26.96 12.51 -3.88
CA LEU A 307 -26.91 13.22 -2.60
C LEU A 307 -26.50 12.30 -1.44
N VAL A 308 -27.07 11.09 -1.36
CA VAL A 308 -26.70 10.08 -0.36
C VAL A 308 -25.23 9.67 -0.53
N ALA A 309 -24.78 9.41 -1.75
CA ALA A 309 -23.39 9.05 -2.03
C ALA A 309 -22.41 10.19 -1.66
N MET A 310 -22.74 11.45 -1.97
CA MET A 310 -21.93 12.61 -1.58
C MET A 310 -21.87 12.80 -0.06
N ARG A 311 -22.99 12.62 0.65
CA ARG A 311 -23.02 12.64 2.13
C ARG A 311 -22.16 11.51 2.70
N ALA A 312 -22.27 10.30 2.16
CA ALA A 312 -21.46 9.15 2.57
C ALA A 312 -19.96 9.39 2.35
N VAL A 313 -19.54 9.93 1.20
CA VAL A 313 -18.13 10.27 0.94
C VAL A 313 -17.60 11.29 1.95
N LYS A 314 -18.38 12.33 2.28
CA LYS A 314 -17.98 13.31 3.31
C LYS A 314 -17.80 12.65 4.67
N ILE A 315 -18.76 11.83 5.11
CA ILE A 315 -18.70 11.10 6.39
C ILE A 315 -17.48 10.17 6.42
N LEU A 316 -17.23 9.41 5.35
CA LEU A 316 -16.07 8.53 5.26
C LEU A 316 -14.77 9.32 5.33
N SER A 317 -14.68 10.46 4.64
CA SER A 317 -13.49 11.35 4.69
C SER A 317 -13.25 11.92 6.09
N ILE A 318 -14.30 12.36 6.78
CA ILE A 318 -14.20 12.83 8.18
C ILE A 318 -13.75 11.69 9.08
N THR A 319 -14.30 10.49 8.88
CA THR A 319 -13.93 9.29 9.65
C THR A 319 -12.46 8.94 9.47
N ARG A 320 -11.94 8.96 8.23
CA ARG A 320 -10.49 8.76 7.96
C ARG A 320 -9.62 9.78 8.71
N THR A 321 -10.10 11.02 8.80
CA THR A 321 -9.40 12.09 9.52
C THR A 321 -9.34 11.85 11.01
N ALA A 322 -10.48 11.48 11.60
CA ALA A 322 -10.53 11.11 13.01
C ALA A 322 -9.64 9.90 13.34
N LEU A 323 -9.67 8.86 12.48
CA LEU A 323 -8.82 7.67 12.63
C LEU A 323 -7.34 8.00 12.52
N THR A 324 -6.98 8.83 11.55
CA THR A 324 -5.60 9.31 11.38
C THR A 324 -5.15 10.03 12.65
N PHE A 325 -5.92 11.01 13.13
CA PHE A 325 -5.63 11.70 14.40
C PHE A 325 -5.49 10.73 15.59
N ALA A 326 -6.35 9.70 15.68
CA ALA A 326 -6.26 8.69 16.71
C ALA A 326 -4.96 7.87 16.64
N VAL A 327 -4.48 7.52 15.44
CA VAL A 327 -3.15 6.90 15.25
C VAL A 327 -2.06 7.85 15.74
N TYR A 328 -2.14 9.15 15.40
CA TYR A 328 -1.15 10.14 15.79
C TYR A 328 -1.11 10.39 17.32
N ALA A 329 -2.27 10.45 17.97
CA ALA A 329 -2.34 10.53 19.44
C ALA A 329 -1.75 9.28 20.09
N SER A 330 -2.06 8.10 19.55
CA SER A 330 -1.64 6.82 20.12
C SER A 330 -0.12 6.61 20.07
N PHE A 331 0.55 6.86 18.94
CA PHE A 331 2.01 6.69 18.89
C PHE A 331 2.72 7.70 19.80
N SER A 332 2.19 8.92 19.94
CA SER A 332 2.74 9.95 20.82
C SER A 332 2.71 9.50 22.28
N VAL A 333 1.59 8.92 22.74
CA VAL A 333 1.47 8.32 24.07
C VAL A 333 2.41 7.12 24.23
N VAL A 334 2.59 6.29 23.20
CA VAL A 334 3.53 5.15 23.26
C VAL A 334 4.99 5.62 23.33
N ILE A 335 5.37 6.70 22.65
CA ILE A 335 6.70 7.32 22.78
C ILE A 335 6.88 7.89 24.19
N PHE A 336 5.88 8.62 24.69
CA PHE A 336 5.91 9.14 26.06
C PHE A 336 6.06 8.00 27.08
N ALA A 337 5.27 6.93 26.94
CA ALA A 337 5.36 5.74 27.77
C ALA A 337 6.73 5.07 27.68
N LEU A 338 7.32 5.03 26.47
CA LEU A 338 8.65 4.50 26.28
C LEU A 338 9.64 5.32 27.12
N ILE A 339 9.59 6.66 27.11
CA ILE A 339 10.52 7.53 27.84
C ILE A 339 10.28 7.51 29.36
N ALA A 340 9.02 7.64 29.78
CA ALA A 340 8.58 7.81 31.16
C ALA A 340 8.45 6.50 31.96
N MET A 341 8.88 5.37 31.40
CA MET A 341 8.76 4.08 32.08
C MET A 341 9.69 4.01 33.30
N GLU A 342 9.08 3.79 34.47
CA GLU A 342 9.80 3.65 35.74
C GLU A 342 10.14 2.19 36.06
N ALA A 343 11.33 1.98 36.63
CA ALA A 343 11.76 0.68 37.12
C ALA A 343 11.20 0.45 38.54
N PRO A 344 10.79 -0.79 38.88
CA PRO A 344 10.42 -1.12 40.26
C PRO A 344 11.63 -0.95 41.22
N ALA A 345 11.35 -0.67 42.50
CA ALA A 345 12.39 -0.57 43.53
C ALA A 345 13.14 -1.92 43.68
N GLY A 346 14.47 -1.87 43.86
CA GLY A 346 15.32 -3.06 43.95
C GLY A 346 15.62 -3.75 42.60
N ASN A 347 15.63 -3.01 41.49
CA ASN A 347 15.92 -3.55 40.14
C ASN A 347 17.36 -4.08 40.00
N ARG A 348 17.64 -4.91 38.97
CA ARG A 348 18.98 -5.43 38.62
C ARG A 348 20.06 -4.36 38.46
N HIS A 349 19.69 -3.15 38.04
CA HIS A 349 20.64 -2.04 37.88
C HIS A 349 20.97 -1.35 39.22
N CYS A 350 20.08 -1.42 40.22
CA CYS A 350 20.37 -1.01 41.59
C CYS A 350 19.62 -1.91 42.59
N PRO A 351 20.21 -3.06 42.98
CA PRO A 351 19.54 -4.01 43.88
C PRO A 351 19.42 -3.48 45.32
N THR A 352 20.24 -2.50 45.71
CA THR A 352 20.26 -1.91 47.05
C THR A 352 19.45 -0.62 47.18
N CYS A 353 18.86 -0.11 46.09
CA CYS A 353 18.08 1.12 46.12
C CYS A 353 16.66 0.87 46.64
N ALA A 354 16.27 1.56 47.71
CA ALA A 354 14.89 1.60 48.22
C ALA A 354 13.95 2.47 47.37
N TRP A 355 14.49 3.22 46.41
CA TRP A 355 13.79 4.15 45.53
C TRP A 355 13.94 3.74 44.06
N SER A 356 13.04 4.21 43.19
CA SER A 356 13.03 3.88 41.75
C SER A 356 14.11 4.66 41.00
N TRP A 357 15.28 4.05 40.80
CA TRP A 357 16.30 4.57 39.89
C TRP A 357 16.12 3.96 38.50
N THR A 358 15.90 4.80 37.49
CA THR A 358 15.77 4.40 36.09
C THR A 358 17.04 4.76 35.32
N PRO A 359 17.69 3.80 34.65
CA PRO A 359 18.81 4.12 33.77
C PRO A 359 18.31 4.90 32.55
N ASP A 360 19.21 5.70 31.98
CA ASP A 360 18.93 6.48 30.78
C ASP A 360 18.52 5.59 29.60
N VAL A 361 17.74 6.19 28.69
CA VAL A 361 17.29 5.52 27.46
C VAL A 361 18.51 5.13 26.63
N PRO A 362 18.72 3.85 26.27
CA PRO A 362 19.90 3.44 25.53
C PRO A 362 19.90 3.99 24.10
N ALA A 363 21.09 4.16 23.54
CA ALA A 363 21.32 4.80 22.24
C ALA A 363 20.43 4.28 21.10
N SER A 364 20.22 2.97 21.01
CA SER A 364 19.37 2.36 19.97
C SER A 364 17.90 2.76 20.07
N LEU A 365 17.36 2.98 21.27
CA LEU A 365 15.99 3.47 21.45
C LEU A 365 15.87 4.97 21.23
N GLN A 366 16.87 5.76 21.61
CA GLN A 366 16.88 7.19 21.30
C GLN A 366 16.86 7.40 19.78
N CYS A 367 17.70 6.65 19.07
CA CYS A 367 17.72 6.64 17.61
C CYS A 367 16.39 6.17 17.02
N LEU A 368 15.80 5.11 17.56
CA LEU A 368 14.49 4.64 17.15
C LEU A 368 13.40 5.71 17.34
N ILE A 369 13.34 6.37 18.49
CA ILE A 369 12.37 7.46 18.75
C ILE A 369 12.53 8.54 17.68
N ASN A 370 13.77 8.95 17.39
CA ASN A 370 14.05 9.95 16.36
C ASN A 370 13.59 9.48 14.96
N LEU A 371 13.91 8.25 14.54
CA LEU A 371 13.46 7.69 13.27
C LEU A 371 11.92 7.61 13.17
N THR A 372 11.25 7.22 14.27
CA THR A 372 9.78 7.18 14.31
C THR A 372 9.18 8.57 14.18
N LEU A 373 9.70 9.56 14.91
CA LEU A 373 9.25 10.95 14.82
C LEU A 373 9.44 11.51 13.40
N GLN A 374 10.59 11.27 12.77
CA GLN A 374 10.84 11.69 11.37
C GLN A 374 9.85 11.05 10.40
N TYR A 375 9.65 9.73 10.50
CA TYR A 375 8.73 8.99 9.64
C TYR A 375 7.30 9.54 9.77
N PHE A 376 6.78 9.64 10.99
CA PHE A 376 5.42 10.17 11.22
C PHE A 376 5.30 11.65 10.86
N ALA A 377 6.33 12.48 11.06
CA ALA A 377 6.28 13.89 10.68
C ALA A 377 6.13 14.08 9.15
N VAL A 378 6.86 13.31 8.34
CA VAL A 378 6.74 13.37 6.87
C VAL A 378 5.36 12.90 6.40
N TYR A 379 4.85 11.80 6.96
CA TYR A 379 3.52 11.30 6.64
C TYR A 379 2.39 12.25 7.11
N LEU A 380 2.57 12.91 8.26
CA LEU A 380 1.64 13.93 8.75
C LEU A 380 1.63 15.16 7.84
N ALA A 381 2.80 15.61 7.38
CA ALA A 381 2.91 16.72 6.44
C ALA A 381 2.23 16.40 5.11
N LEU A 382 2.45 15.19 4.57
CA LEU A 382 1.73 14.69 3.38
C LEU A 382 0.22 14.71 3.60
N TYR A 383 -0.24 14.16 4.72
CA TYR A 383 -1.64 14.11 5.07
C TYR A 383 -2.26 15.51 5.20
N ALA A 384 -1.59 16.43 5.89
CA ALA A 384 -2.02 17.81 6.04
C ALA A 384 -2.10 18.52 4.68
N SER A 385 -1.17 18.27 3.77
CA SER A 385 -1.19 18.86 2.42
C SER A 385 -2.38 18.36 1.58
N GLN A 386 -2.70 17.07 1.68
CA GLN A 386 -3.88 16.49 1.02
C GLN A 386 -5.17 17.06 1.62
N MET A 387 -5.22 17.17 2.94
CA MET A 387 -6.37 17.74 3.64
C MET A 387 -6.60 19.20 3.26
N TYR A 388 -5.53 19.99 3.24
CA TYR A 388 -5.57 21.40 2.82
C TYR A 388 -6.10 21.54 1.38
N SER A 389 -5.67 20.67 0.47
CA SER A 389 -6.17 20.70 -0.91
C SER A 389 -7.66 20.39 -1.04
N ILE A 390 -8.24 19.63 -0.10
CA ILE A 390 -9.67 19.32 -0.10
C ILE A 390 -10.48 20.51 0.43
N PHE A 391 -9.95 21.25 1.41
CA PHE A 391 -10.67 22.35 2.05
C PHE A 391 -10.50 23.71 1.36
N CYS A 392 -9.33 24.00 0.81
CA CYS A 392 -8.98 25.37 0.40
C CYS A 392 -8.91 25.60 -1.11
N THR A 393 -8.84 24.55 -1.95
CA THR A 393 -8.73 24.70 -3.41
C THR A 393 -10.00 24.21 -4.14
N PRO A 394 -10.80 25.13 -4.74
CA PRO A 394 -11.94 24.77 -5.59
C PRO A 394 -11.52 24.07 -6.89
N ASP A 395 -10.29 24.28 -7.34
CA ASP A 395 -9.72 23.64 -8.51
C ASP A 395 -8.96 22.37 -8.10
N ARG A 396 -9.33 21.25 -8.70
CA ARG A 396 -9.06 19.87 -8.24
C ARG A 396 -7.61 19.40 -8.48
N GLN A 397 -6.65 20.32 -8.50
CA GLN A 397 -5.27 20.04 -8.88
C GLN A 397 -4.36 19.81 -7.66
N PRO A 398 -3.41 18.84 -7.73
CA PRO A 398 -2.45 18.59 -6.67
C PRO A 398 -1.56 19.82 -6.47
N THR A 399 -1.44 20.29 -5.22
CA THR A 399 -0.56 21.41 -4.88
C THR A 399 0.90 21.07 -5.21
N LYS A 400 1.69 22.07 -5.63
CA LYS A 400 3.15 21.90 -5.84
C LYS A 400 3.83 21.33 -4.58
N VAL A 401 3.30 21.67 -3.41
CA VAL A 401 3.74 21.21 -2.09
C VAL A 401 3.59 19.69 -1.93
N ALA A 402 2.49 19.09 -2.41
CA ALA A 402 2.29 17.64 -2.33
C ALA A 402 3.41 16.86 -3.04
N LYS A 403 3.81 17.32 -4.23
CA LYS A 403 4.92 16.71 -5.01
C LYS A 403 6.27 16.82 -4.30
N PHE A 404 6.49 17.87 -3.51
CA PHE A 404 7.72 18.03 -2.74
C PHE A 404 7.74 17.11 -1.52
N LEU A 405 6.61 16.98 -0.84
CA LEU A 405 6.45 16.06 0.28
C LEU A 405 6.55 14.59 -0.16
N GLU A 406 6.13 14.26 -1.38
CA GLU A 406 6.32 12.92 -1.97
C GLU A 406 7.80 12.55 -2.07
N ARG A 407 8.69 13.48 -2.41
CA ARG A 407 10.15 13.24 -2.42
C ARG A 407 10.71 13.01 -1.02
N ALA A 408 10.20 13.74 -0.02
CA ALA A 408 10.60 13.54 1.37
C ALA A 408 10.14 12.18 1.91
N ARG A 409 8.99 11.68 1.45
CA ARG A 409 8.51 10.33 1.77
C ARG A 409 9.45 9.26 1.27
N GLU A 410 9.97 9.36 0.04
CA GLU A 410 10.96 8.39 -0.46
C GLU A 410 12.20 8.29 0.42
N ALA A 411 12.63 9.41 1.05
CA ALA A 411 13.77 9.40 1.97
C ALA A 411 13.45 8.72 3.32
N SER A 412 12.19 8.73 3.77
CA SER A 412 11.79 8.10 5.03
C SER A 412 11.41 6.62 4.90
N GLU A 413 11.37 6.07 3.69
CA GLU A 413 11.09 4.65 3.45
C GLU A 413 12.19 3.71 3.99
N LEU A 414 13.42 4.20 4.18
CA LEU A 414 14.53 3.45 4.80
C LEU A 414 14.41 3.35 6.33
N CYS A 415 13.63 4.23 6.97
CA CYS A 415 13.55 4.30 8.43
C CYS A 415 13.10 2.98 9.08
N PRO A 416 12.06 2.26 8.58
CA PRO A 416 11.53 1.08 9.25
C PRO A 416 12.52 -0.09 9.29
N ILE A 417 13.31 -0.27 8.22
CA ILE A 417 14.31 -1.36 8.18
C ILE A 417 15.51 -1.04 9.09
N LEU A 418 15.93 0.23 9.17
CA LEU A 418 16.96 0.68 10.11
C LEU A 418 16.51 0.48 11.56
N ALA A 419 15.25 0.81 11.85
CA ALA A 419 14.62 0.59 13.15
C ALA A 419 14.61 -0.90 13.55
N VAL A 420 14.25 -1.80 12.62
CA VAL A 420 14.33 -3.26 12.81
C VAL A 420 15.77 -3.69 13.09
N LEU A 421 16.75 -3.16 12.36
CA LEU A 421 18.17 -3.48 12.55
C LEU A 421 18.67 -3.04 13.93
N PHE A 422 18.34 -1.84 14.39
CA PHE A 422 18.75 -1.33 15.71
C PHE A 422 18.16 -2.17 16.85
N ILE A 423 16.90 -2.57 16.72
CA ILE A 423 16.27 -3.49 17.67
C ILE A 423 16.94 -4.87 17.60
N ALA A 424 17.27 -5.39 16.41
CA ALA A 424 17.94 -6.68 16.29
C ALA A 424 19.32 -6.72 16.99
N VAL A 425 20.11 -5.65 16.88
CA VAL A 425 21.38 -5.52 17.63
C VAL A 425 21.11 -5.54 19.13
N ARG A 426 20.12 -4.77 19.59
CA ARG A 426 19.79 -4.71 21.02
C ARG A 426 19.25 -6.04 21.55
N LEU A 427 18.45 -6.77 20.76
CA LEU A 427 18.03 -8.13 21.12
C LEU A 427 19.23 -9.05 21.28
N ARG A 428 20.24 -8.96 20.42
CA ARG A 428 21.48 -9.75 20.55
C ARG A 428 22.27 -9.34 21.80
N ALA A 429 22.41 -8.04 22.07
CA ALA A 429 23.09 -7.55 23.27
C ALA A 429 22.39 -8.02 24.56
N ASN A 430 21.06 -7.99 24.57
CA ASN A 430 20.27 -8.48 25.70
C ASN A 430 20.45 -9.99 25.93
N GLN A 431 20.59 -10.80 24.88
CA GLN A 431 20.90 -12.24 25.03
C GLN A 431 22.23 -12.50 25.73
N LEU A 432 23.22 -11.65 25.45
CA LEU A 432 24.54 -11.76 26.03
C LEU A 432 24.65 -11.05 27.39
N LYS A 433 23.57 -10.40 27.86
CA LYS A 433 23.54 -9.55 29.05
C LYS A 433 24.62 -8.44 29.00
N THR A 434 24.90 -7.94 27.80
CA THR A 434 25.85 -6.86 27.55
C THR A 434 25.17 -5.67 26.90
N GLU A 435 25.85 -4.52 26.90
CA GLU A 435 25.45 -3.39 26.08
C GLU A 435 26.10 -3.46 24.68
N PRO A 436 25.48 -2.83 23.65
CA PRO A 436 26.14 -2.63 22.37
C PRO A 436 27.47 -1.88 22.53
N GLN A 437 28.45 -2.19 21.68
CA GLN A 437 29.78 -1.56 21.69
C GLN A 437 29.70 -0.05 21.39
N GLU A 438 30.69 0.72 21.84
CA GLU A 438 30.68 2.19 21.71
C GLU A 438 30.69 2.67 20.26
N TYR A 439 31.49 2.05 19.38
CA TYR A 439 31.48 2.38 17.96
C TYR A 439 30.10 2.09 17.34
N ALA A 440 29.41 1.03 17.76
CA ALA A 440 28.06 0.73 17.30
C ALA A 440 27.05 1.78 17.79
N LYS A 441 27.20 2.27 19.03
CA LYS A 441 26.41 3.40 19.56
C LYS A 441 26.59 4.65 18.68
N THR A 442 27.81 4.99 18.29
CA THR A 442 28.05 6.14 17.38
C THR A 442 27.45 5.92 15.99
N ALA A 443 27.54 4.70 15.43
CA ALA A 443 26.94 4.37 14.15
C ALA A 443 25.41 4.51 14.15
N PHE A 444 24.74 4.17 15.26
CA PHE A 444 23.30 4.41 15.42
C PHE A 444 22.95 5.90 15.29
N TYR A 445 23.68 6.78 16.00
CA TYR A 445 23.45 8.21 15.95
C TYR A 445 23.76 8.79 14.56
N VAL A 446 24.93 8.46 14.00
CA VAL A 446 25.36 8.94 12.67
C VAL A 446 24.34 8.57 11.60
N THR A 447 23.90 7.32 11.56
CA THR A 447 22.90 6.85 10.60
C THR A 447 21.57 7.58 10.77
N THR A 448 21.11 7.76 12.02
CA THR A 448 19.82 8.40 12.31
C THR A 448 19.79 9.89 11.95
N TYR A 449 20.86 10.62 12.29
CA TYR A 449 20.99 12.03 11.93
C TYR A 449 21.25 12.20 10.43
N ALA A 450 21.86 11.23 9.75
CA ALA A 450 22.01 11.26 8.31
C ALA A 450 20.66 11.10 7.58
N VAL A 451 19.76 10.23 8.07
CA VAL A 451 18.38 10.14 7.57
C VAL A 451 17.61 11.44 7.81
N LEU A 452 17.78 12.07 8.97
CA LEU A 452 17.20 13.38 9.27
C LEU A 452 17.73 14.44 8.30
N GLY A 453 19.04 14.49 8.08
CA GLY A 453 19.66 15.40 7.11
C GLY A 453 19.13 15.17 5.70
N GLN A 454 18.99 13.91 5.27
CA GLN A 454 18.45 13.57 3.95
C GLN A 454 16.99 14.03 3.78
N THR A 455 16.13 13.80 4.78
CA THR A 455 14.73 14.21 4.74
C THR A 455 14.59 15.74 4.73
N VAL A 456 15.37 16.46 5.54
CA VAL A 456 15.38 17.94 5.56
C VAL A 456 15.89 18.49 4.23
N LEU A 457 16.98 17.95 3.69
CA LEU A 457 17.50 18.38 2.38
C LEU A 457 16.48 18.12 1.26
N ALA A 458 15.79 16.99 1.27
CA ALA A 458 14.75 16.70 0.27
C ALA A 458 13.61 17.74 0.27
N LEU A 459 13.27 18.31 1.44
CA LEU A 459 12.30 19.40 1.56
C LEU A 459 12.86 20.76 1.08
N LEU A 460 14.15 21.02 1.30
CA LEU A 460 14.80 22.28 0.92
C LEU A 460 15.15 22.36 -0.59
N GLN A 461 15.42 21.22 -1.23
CA GLN A 461 15.80 21.15 -2.66
C GLN A 461 14.92 21.97 -3.62
N PRO A 462 13.57 21.84 -3.62
CA PRO A 462 12.74 22.59 -4.55
C PRO A 462 12.72 24.11 -4.28
N LEU A 463 12.92 24.54 -3.04
CA LEU A 463 12.97 25.96 -2.67
C LEU A 463 14.27 26.61 -3.17
N VAL A 464 15.39 25.93 -2.94
CA VAL A 464 16.73 26.42 -3.23
C VAL A 464 17.03 26.44 -4.74
N HIS A 465 16.53 25.46 -5.49
CA HIS A 465 16.75 25.39 -6.94
C HIS A 465 16.15 26.59 -7.69
N GLN A 466 15.15 27.26 -7.12
CA GLN A 466 14.58 28.48 -7.71
C GLN A 466 15.42 29.74 -7.48
N LEU A 467 16.29 29.73 -6.45
CA LEU A 467 17.07 30.90 -6.04
C LEU A 467 18.45 30.92 -6.71
N ASN A 468 19.24 29.85 -6.58
CA ASN A 468 20.65 29.83 -7.01
C ASN A 468 21.10 28.44 -7.50
N THR A 469 21.61 28.36 -8.73
CA THR A 469 22.10 27.10 -9.33
C THR A 469 23.29 26.50 -8.59
N LEU A 470 24.23 27.33 -8.12
CA LEU A 470 25.41 26.89 -7.37
C LEU A 470 25.02 26.30 -6.00
N LEU A 471 24.06 26.93 -5.32
CA LEU A 471 23.54 26.43 -4.04
C LEU A 471 22.79 25.10 -4.23
N GLY A 472 22.03 24.97 -5.33
CA GLY A 472 21.40 23.70 -5.71
C GLY A 472 22.42 22.56 -5.92
N PHE A 473 23.56 22.85 -6.54
CA PHE A 473 24.64 21.86 -6.71
C PHE A 473 25.24 21.43 -5.36
N LEU A 474 25.54 22.39 -4.46
CA LEU A 474 26.06 22.08 -3.12
C LEU A 474 25.09 21.23 -2.29
N LEU A 475 23.78 21.50 -2.36
CA LEU A 475 22.76 20.70 -1.69
C LEU A 475 22.69 19.26 -2.24
N GLU A 476 22.86 19.09 -3.55
CA GLU A 476 22.88 17.75 -4.15
C GLU A 476 24.14 16.97 -3.71
N CYS A 477 25.31 17.61 -3.64
CA CYS A 477 26.51 17.00 -3.05
C CYS A 477 26.29 16.61 -1.57
N ALA A 478 25.67 17.49 -0.78
CA ALA A 478 25.36 17.22 0.62
C ALA A 478 24.42 16.01 0.78
N LYS A 479 23.40 15.88 -0.08
CA LYS A 479 22.50 14.71 -0.11
C LYS A 479 23.27 13.41 -0.34
N TYR A 480 24.22 13.38 -1.27
CA TYR A 480 25.04 12.18 -1.51
C TYR A 480 25.96 11.86 -0.34
N LEU A 481 26.48 12.87 0.39
CA LEU A 481 27.26 12.65 1.61
C LEU A 481 26.42 12.02 2.73
N PHE A 482 25.20 12.50 2.95
CA PHE A 482 24.28 11.88 3.91
C PHE A 482 23.89 10.47 3.48
N LEU A 483 23.62 10.25 2.19
CA LEU A 483 23.34 8.92 1.65
C LEU A 483 24.50 7.95 1.91
N LEU A 484 25.74 8.36 1.64
CA LEU A 484 26.94 7.57 1.92
C LEU A 484 27.06 7.24 3.42
N SER A 485 26.79 8.22 4.28
CA SER A 485 26.79 8.05 5.74
C SER A 485 25.78 7.01 6.22
N ILE A 486 24.57 6.98 5.64
CA ILE A 486 23.55 5.98 5.98
C ILE A 486 24.04 4.56 5.65
N TYR A 487 24.62 4.37 4.47
CA TYR A 487 25.13 3.05 4.06
C TYR A 487 26.35 2.64 4.88
N ALA A 488 27.32 3.54 5.10
CA ALA A 488 28.48 3.27 5.93
C ALA A 488 28.08 2.92 7.38
N GLY A 489 27.17 3.69 7.96
CA GLY A 489 26.64 3.45 9.30
C GLY A 489 25.89 2.11 9.40
N THR A 490 25.11 1.75 8.38
CA THR A 490 24.44 0.44 8.31
C THR A 490 25.44 -0.72 8.28
N VAL A 491 26.51 -0.61 7.50
CA VAL A 491 27.58 -1.63 7.44
C VAL A 491 28.26 -1.78 8.80
N VAL A 492 28.58 -0.68 9.49
CA VAL A 492 29.16 -0.70 10.84
C VAL A 492 28.20 -1.35 11.84
N VAL A 493 26.90 -1.06 11.76
CA VAL A 493 25.89 -1.70 12.60
C VAL A 493 25.81 -3.20 12.34
N ILE A 494 25.87 -3.64 11.09
CA ILE A 494 25.86 -5.08 10.78
C ILE A 494 27.15 -5.75 11.25
N TYR A 495 28.30 -5.10 11.08
CA TYR A 495 29.58 -5.57 11.62
C TYR A 495 29.51 -5.74 13.15
N SER A 496 28.95 -4.75 13.85
CA SER A 496 28.79 -4.80 15.32
C SER A 496 27.94 -5.98 15.80
N ILE A 497 27.03 -6.48 14.96
CA ILE A 497 26.30 -7.69 15.30
C ILE A 497 27.30 -8.82 15.40
N PHE A 498 28.16 -9.06 14.41
CA PHE A 498 29.11 -10.19 14.42
C PHE A 498 30.16 -10.07 15.51
N ASP A 499 30.68 -8.87 15.74
CA ASP A 499 31.77 -8.54 16.65
C ASP A 499 31.35 -8.53 18.14
N LEU A 500 30.06 -8.66 18.45
CA LEU A 500 29.60 -8.62 19.83
C LEU A 500 30.05 -9.85 20.63
N GLU A 501 31.06 -9.65 21.48
CA GLU A 501 31.69 -10.66 22.34
C GLU A 501 31.13 -10.68 23.78
N LEU A 502 31.22 -11.85 24.43
CA LEU A 502 30.94 -11.95 25.86
C LEU A 502 32.04 -11.27 26.68
N PRO A 503 31.71 -10.71 27.87
CA PRO A 503 32.73 -10.20 28.77
C PRO A 503 33.68 -11.33 29.17
N LYS A 504 35.00 -11.03 29.20
CA LYS A 504 36.10 -11.99 29.42
C LYS A 504 35.94 -12.86 30.68
N HIS A 505 35.14 -12.42 31.65
CA HIS A 505 34.83 -13.14 32.89
C HIS A 505 34.12 -14.49 32.68
N PHE A 506 33.43 -14.71 31.56
CA PHE A 506 32.68 -15.95 31.32
C PHE A 506 33.48 -17.04 30.59
N GLY A 507 34.68 -16.76 30.07
CA GLY A 507 35.63 -17.76 29.53
C GLY A 507 35.14 -18.64 28.37
N SER A 508 33.89 -18.50 27.93
CA SER A 508 33.25 -19.34 26.91
C SER A 508 33.26 -18.67 25.53
N SER A 509 33.38 -19.46 24.47
CA SER A 509 33.19 -19.01 23.09
C SER A 509 31.81 -18.37 22.90
N THR A 510 31.74 -17.29 22.12
CA THR A 510 30.48 -16.62 21.78
C THR A 510 29.55 -17.58 21.04
N PRO A 511 28.27 -17.70 21.45
CA PRO A 511 27.33 -18.54 20.73
C PRO A 511 27.14 -17.99 19.32
N ALA A 512 27.09 -18.90 18.34
CA ALA A 512 26.89 -18.53 16.95
C ALA A 512 25.58 -17.74 16.77
N LEU A 513 25.56 -16.86 15.75
CA LEU A 513 24.38 -16.05 15.46
C LEU A 513 23.13 -16.93 15.31
N SER A 514 22.10 -16.61 16.08
CA SER A 514 20.83 -17.34 16.06
C SER A 514 20.18 -17.30 14.68
N THR A 515 19.39 -18.33 14.36
CA THR A 515 18.68 -18.44 13.07
C THR A 515 17.87 -17.18 12.72
N PRO A 516 17.05 -16.62 13.64
CA PRO A 516 16.35 -15.36 13.40
C PRO A 516 17.26 -14.20 13.04
N GLY A 517 18.41 -14.09 13.73
CA GLY A 517 19.40 -13.05 13.46
C GLY A 517 19.97 -13.15 12.04
N LYS A 518 20.27 -14.37 11.57
CA LYS A 518 20.72 -14.61 10.18
C LYS A 518 19.65 -14.20 9.16
N CYS A 519 18.39 -14.57 9.39
CA CYS A 519 17.30 -14.19 8.49
C CYS A 519 17.07 -12.67 8.45
N ILE A 520 17.10 -11.98 9.61
CA ILE A 520 16.99 -10.52 9.67
C ILE A 520 18.14 -9.87 8.88
N LEU A 521 19.39 -10.30 9.12
CA LEU A 521 20.54 -9.78 8.40
C LEU A 521 20.42 -9.99 6.89
N LEU A 522 19.99 -11.18 6.46
CA LEU A 522 19.80 -11.48 5.05
C LEU A 522 18.78 -10.53 4.41
N VAL A 523 17.61 -10.35 5.02
CA VAL A 523 16.55 -9.51 4.46
C VAL A 523 16.96 -8.02 4.47
N VAL A 524 17.64 -7.56 5.52
CA VAL A 524 18.24 -6.21 5.60
C VAL A 524 19.25 -6.02 4.47
N MET A 525 20.18 -6.96 4.28
CA MET A 525 21.19 -6.88 3.21
C MET A 525 20.56 -6.79 1.83
N VAL A 526 19.52 -7.59 1.55
CA VAL A 526 18.80 -7.55 0.27
C VAL A 526 18.21 -6.17 0.01
N TYR A 527 17.55 -5.61 1.02
CA TYR A 527 16.95 -4.28 0.90
C TYR A 527 18.02 -3.22 0.60
N PHE A 528 19.11 -3.16 1.38
CA PHE A 528 20.17 -2.17 1.16
C PHE A 528 20.90 -2.36 -0.18
N VAL A 529 21.13 -3.59 -0.63
CA VAL A 529 21.77 -3.87 -1.93
C VAL A 529 20.89 -3.40 -3.09
N VAL A 530 19.58 -3.63 -3.06
CA VAL A 530 18.71 -3.16 -4.15
C VAL A 530 18.58 -1.63 -4.13
N PHE A 531 18.46 -1.02 -2.94
CA PHE A 531 18.38 0.43 -2.82
C PHE A 531 19.69 1.13 -3.23
N ILE A 532 20.87 0.60 -2.89
CA ILE A 532 22.15 1.21 -3.32
C ILE A 532 22.33 1.13 -4.83
N LEU A 533 21.93 0.00 -5.46
CA LEU A 533 21.96 -0.14 -6.92
C LEU A 533 21.00 0.85 -7.60
N LEU A 534 19.79 1.00 -7.06
CA LEU A 534 18.80 1.95 -7.59
C LEU A 534 19.29 3.39 -7.48
N GLN A 535 19.90 3.76 -6.35
CA GLN A 535 20.46 5.10 -6.18
C GLN A 535 21.69 5.33 -7.07
N MET A 536 22.53 4.32 -7.26
CA MET A 536 23.68 4.40 -8.16
C MET A 536 23.23 4.62 -9.61
N ILE A 537 22.20 3.91 -10.07
CA ILE A 537 21.64 4.07 -11.43
C ILE A 537 21.00 5.45 -11.60
N ARG A 538 20.19 5.90 -10.62
CA ARG A 538 19.59 7.25 -10.65
C ARG A 538 20.64 8.36 -10.66
N SER A 539 21.72 8.17 -9.90
CA SER A 539 22.84 9.11 -9.90
C SER A 539 23.55 9.10 -11.25
N TYR A 540 23.83 7.92 -11.80
CA TYR A 540 24.48 7.78 -13.10
C TYR A 540 23.66 8.41 -14.25
N SER A 541 22.35 8.18 -14.30
CA SER A 541 21.48 8.73 -15.35
C SER A 541 21.43 10.26 -15.30
N LEU A 542 21.36 10.83 -14.09
CA LEU A 542 21.32 12.27 -13.87
C LEU A 542 22.65 12.96 -14.21
N TRP A 543 23.77 12.40 -13.74
CA TRP A 543 25.08 13.04 -13.85
C TRP A 543 25.76 12.83 -15.21
N VAL A 544 25.75 11.60 -15.72
CA VAL A 544 26.56 11.23 -16.89
C VAL A 544 25.78 11.40 -18.19
N LEU A 545 24.54 10.93 -18.21
CA LEU A 545 23.77 10.90 -19.45
C LEU A 545 23.03 12.21 -19.74
N LYS A 546 22.84 13.09 -18.73
CA LYS A 546 21.99 14.30 -18.80
C LYS A 546 20.59 14.03 -19.41
N LEU A 547 20.20 12.76 -19.47
CA LEU A 547 18.94 12.31 -20.02
C LEU A 547 17.91 12.45 -18.91
N HIS A 548 16.86 13.22 -19.17
CA HIS A 548 15.66 13.22 -18.34
C HIS A 548 14.81 11.95 -18.57
N ALA A 549 15.25 11.08 -19.49
CA ALA A 549 14.62 9.80 -19.80
C ALA A 549 15.16 8.70 -18.89
N LYS A 550 14.25 7.89 -18.33
CA LYS A 550 14.59 6.74 -17.48
C LYS A 550 15.39 5.72 -18.27
N THR A 551 16.45 5.21 -17.66
CA THR A 551 17.25 4.14 -18.29
C THR A 551 16.53 2.80 -18.19
N ASN A 552 16.84 1.86 -19.11
CA ASN A 552 16.30 0.50 -19.08
C ASN A 552 16.57 -0.21 -17.74
N LEU A 553 17.76 0.00 -17.16
CA LEU A 553 18.13 -0.54 -15.85
C LEU A 553 17.34 0.10 -14.70
N GLU A 554 17.06 1.40 -14.78
CA GLU A 554 16.21 2.08 -13.79
C GLU A 554 14.80 1.49 -13.76
N ILE A 555 14.21 1.28 -14.94
CA ILE A 555 12.88 0.66 -15.07
C ILE A 555 12.89 -0.77 -14.49
N MET A 556 13.97 -1.53 -14.70
CA MET A 556 14.12 -2.88 -14.14
C MET A 556 14.13 -2.88 -12.61
N LEU A 557 14.88 -1.96 -11.99
CA LEU A 557 14.96 -1.88 -10.54
C LEU A 557 13.68 -1.30 -9.93
N GLU A 558 13.04 -0.33 -10.57
CA GLU A 558 11.76 0.24 -10.11
C GLU A 558 10.64 -0.81 -10.06
N GLU A 559 10.63 -1.80 -10.96
CA GLU A 559 9.66 -2.90 -10.92
C GLU A 559 9.84 -3.83 -9.72
N SER A 560 11.02 -3.83 -9.09
CA SER A 560 11.31 -4.65 -7.91
C SER A 560 10.83 -4.03 -6.59
N LEU A 561 10.58 -2.71 -6.56
CA LEU A 561 10.18 -1.95 -5.36
C LEU A 561 9.01 -2.57 -4.57
N PRO A 562 7.93 -3.07 -5.20
CA PRO A 562 6.81 -3.67 -4.45
C PRO A 562 7.21 -4.90 -3.63
N SER A 563 8.29 -5.60 -4.01
CA SER A 563 8.80 -6.74 -3.23
C SER A 563 9.61 -6.29 -2.02
N LEU A 564 10.21 -5.11 -2.08
CA LEU A 564 10.96 -4.51 -0.97
C LEU A 564 10.05 -3.89 0.08
N GLU A 565 8.82 -3.50 -0.28
CA GLU A 565 7.85 -2.97 0.68
C GLU A 565 7.50 -4.01 1.76
N LEU A 566 7.46 -5.31 1.41
CA LEU A 566 7.19 -6.41 2.35
C LEU A 566 8.31 -6.65 3.38
N ILE A 567 9.54 -6.19 3.08
CA ILE A 567 10.75 -6.50 3.85
C ILE A 567 10.69 -5.99 5.30
N PRO A 568 10.39 -4.69 5.56
CA PRO A 568 10.34 -4.18 6.92
C PRO A 568 9.42 -4.98 7.83
N MET A 569 8.22 -5.34 7.36
CA MET A 569 7.29 -6.14 8.16
C MET A 569 7.79 -7.56 8.39
N LEU A 570 8.39 -8.19 7.39
CA LEU A 570 9.01 -9.50 7.58
C LEU A 570 10.11 -9.42 8.67
N GLY A 571 10.92 -8.36 8.64
CA GLY A 571 11.93 -8.08 9.65
C GLY A 571 11.34 -7.92 11.06
N VAL A 572 10.24 -7.17 11.19
CA VAL A 572 9.50 -7.02 12.46
C VAL A 572 9.02 -8.36 13.00
N VAL A 573 8.46 -9.22 12.15
CA VAL A 573 7.97 -10.54 12.56
C VAL A 573 9.11 -11.43 13.07
N PHE A 574 10.27 -11.40 12.41
CA PHE A 574 11.44 -12.15 12.85
C PHE A 574 12.01 -11.63 14.18
N VAL A 575 12.02 -10.31 14.36
CA VAL A 575 12.39 -9.66 15.62
C VAL A 575 11.40 -10.04 16.73
N ALA A 576 10.09 -10.00 16.46
CA ALA A 576 9.04 -10.37 17.40
C ALA A 576 9.14 -11.84 17.82
N ALA A 577 9.38 -12.75 16.86
CA ALA A 577 9.58 -14.17 17.13
C ALA A 577 10.80 -14.42 18.03
N ARG A 578 11.93 -13.77 17.75
CA ARG A 578 13.11 -13.86 18.59
C ARG A 578 12.86 -13.27 19.98
N PHE A 579 12.19 -12.12 20.06
CA PHE A 579 11.90 -11.48 21.33
C PHE A 579 11.02 -12.37 22.22
N ARG A 580 9.94 -12.95 21.67
CA ARG A 580 9.10 -13.91 22.39
C ARG A 580 9.87 -15.18 22.80
N ALA A 581 10.76 -15.69 21.94
CA ALA A 581 11.56 -16.86 22.28
C ALA A 581 12.50 -16.62 23.46
N MET A 582 13.04 -15.40 23.60
CA MET A 582 13.86 -15.04 24.76
C MET A 582 13.06 -14.93 26.06
N GLU A 583 11.83 -14.44 25.99
CA GLU A 583 10.95 -14.33 27.15
C GLU A 583 10.53 -15.72 27.67
N VAL A 584 10.23 -16.65 26.77
CA VAL A 584 9.73 -17.99 27.12
C VAL A 584 10.87 -18.97 27.44
N ARG A 585 12.02 -18.85 26.77
CA ARG A 585 13.16 -19.78 26.91
C ARG A 585 14.48 -19.06 27.25
N PRO A 586 14.61 -18.47 28.46
CA PRO A 586 15.81 -17.73 28.84
C PRO A 586 17.07 -18.62 28.87
N ASN A 587 16.95 -19.91 29.24
CA ASN A 587 18.10 -20.81 29.45
C ASN A 587 18.72 -21.35 28.15
N GLN A 588 17.99 -21.33 27.02
CA GLN A 588 18.45 -21.83 25.72
C GLN A 588 18.92 -20.69 24.79
N GLY A 589 19.24 -19.52 25.33
CA GLY A 589 19.66 -18.36 24.52
C GLY A 589 18.57 -17.82 23.57
N GLY A 590 17.30 -18.17 23.81
CA GLY A 590 16.17 -17.80 22.95
C GLY A 590 16.15 -18.54 21.60
N GLU A 591 16.56 -19.80 21.56
CA GLU A 591 16.47 -20.62 20.35
C GLU A 591 15.01 -21.01 20.04
N ILE A 592 14.60 -20.77 18.78
CA ILE A 592 13.25 -21.06 18.28
C ILE A 592 13.10 -22.56 17.96
N GLN A 593 11.87 -23.09 17.98
CA GLN A 593 11.54 -24.44 17.52
C GLN A 593 12.06 -24.72 16.09
N GLN A 594 12.46 -25.97 15.80
CA GLN A 594 13.10 -26.31 14.53
C GLN A 594 12.20 -26.11 13.30
N TRP A 595 10.92 -26.50 13.38
CA TRP A 595 9.99 -26.31 12.27
C TRP A 595 9.81 -24.82 11.92
N ALA A 596 9.78 -23.96 12.93
CA ALA A 596 9.65 -22.51 12.74
C ALA A 596 10.91 -21.91 12.11
N LYS A 597 12.11 -22.43 12.41
CA LYS A 597 13.35 -22.05 11.70
C LYS A 597 13.24 -22.30 10.19
N ILE A 598 12.63 -23.42 9.79
CA ILE A 598 12.43 -23.75 8.37
C ILE A 598 11.52 -22.70 7.71
N PHE A 599 10.41 -22.31 8.35
CA PHE A 599 9.53 -21.26 7.83
C PHE A 599 10.20 -19.88 7.77
N MET A 600 11.06 -19.54 8.75
CA MET A 600 11.86 -18.30 8.70
C MET A 600 12.83 -18.29 7.53
N TYR A 601 13.55 -19.40 7.30
CA TYR A 601 14.46 -19.52 6.15
C TYR A 601 13.70 -19.53 4.82
N LEU A 602 12.54 -20.20 4.76
CA LEU A 602 11.66 -20.20 3.61
C LEU A 602 11.24 -18.79 3.25
N ALA A 603 10.74 -17.99 4.21
CA ALA A 603 10.37 -16.61 3.96
C ALA A 603 11.54 -15.74 3.49
N ALA A 604 12.72 -15.87 4.13
CA ALA A 604 13.91 -15.11 3.76
C ALA A 604 14.41 -15.44 2.34
N CYS A 605 14.49 -16.73 1.99
CA CYS A 605 14.88 -17.17 0.65
C CYS A 605 13.82 -16.84 -0.39
N ALA A 606 12.54 -16.91 -0.03
CA ALA A 606 11.44 -16.56 -0.90
C ALA A 606 11.47 -15.06 -1.28
N VAL A 607 11.75 -14.17 -0.32
CA VAL A 607 11.95 -12.74 -0.62
C VAL A 607 13.13 -12.53 -1.56
N LEU A 608 14.25 -13.22 -1.34
CA LEU A 608 15.43 -13.18 -2.22
C LEU A 608 15.08 -13.58 -3.67
N VAL A 609 14.39 -14.69 -3.83
CA VAL A 609 13.96 -15.17 -5.15
C VAL A 609 12.96 -14.19 -5.76
N GLN A 610 12.00 -13.69 -4.98
CA GLN A 610 10.99 -12.73 -5.44
C GLN A 610 11.62 -11.42 -5.94
N THR A 611 12.61 -10.87 -5.23
CA THR A 611 13.31 -9.64 -5.63
C THR A 611 14.16 -9.89 -6.87
N ALA A 612 14.94 -10.97 -6.93
CA ALA A 612 15.75 -11.34 -8.08
C ALA A 612 14.89 -11.54 -9.34
N VAL A 613 13.80 -12.29 -9.23
CA VAL A 613 12.83 -12.52 -10.31
C VAL A 613 12.20 -11.19 -10.77
N SER A 614 11.85 -10.30 -9.84
CA SER A 614 11.23 -9.02 -10.17
C SER A 614 12.15 -8.06 -10.93
N ILE A 615 13.46 -8.09 -10.67
CA ILE A 615 14.46 -7.31 -11.41
C ILE A 615 14.58 -7.83 -12.86
N VAL A 616 14.48 -9.14 -13.05
CA VAL A 616 14.68 -9.80 -14.35
C VAL A 616 13.42 -9.74 -15.24
N LEU A 617 12.22 -9.68 -14.65
CA LEU A 617 10.94 -9.69 -15.39
C LEU A 617 10.82 -8.63 -16.52
N PRO A 618 11.17 -7.34 -16.31
CA PRO A 618 11.08 -6.32 -17.36
C PRO A 618 11.96 -6.59 -18.57
N TYR A 619 13.07 -7.32 -18.39
CA TYR A 619 13.95 -7.74 -19.50
C TYR A 619 13.22 -8.63 -20.51
N PHE A 620 12.43 -9.57 -19.99
CA PHE A 620 11.74 -10.58 -20.80
C PHE A 620 10.37 -10.12 -21.29
N ASN A 621 9.69 -9.24 -20.55
CA ASN A 621 8.41 -8.67 -20.95
C ASN A 621 8.50 -7.75 -22.19
N GLY A 622 9.70 -7.35 -22.62
CA GLY A 622 9.89 -6.55 -23.83
C GLY A 622 9.49 -5.08 -23.68
N GLN A 623 9.30 -4.59 -22.44
CA GLN A 623 9.14 -3.15 -22.15
C GLN A 623 10.39 -2.36 -22.56
N ILE A 624 11.53 -3.03 -22.59
CA ILE A 624 12.76 -2.51 -23.20
C ILE A 624 12.75 -2.96 -24.66
N GLN A 625 12.43 -2.05 -25.59
CA GLN A 625 12.56 -2.29 -27.04
C GLN A 625 14.04 -2.36 -27.42
N VAL A 626 14.67 -3.52 -27.17
CA VAL A 626 16.01 -3.84 -27.72
C VAL A 626 15.93 -4.42 -29.13
N LEU A 627 14.75 -4.83 -29.59
CA LEU A 627 14.55 -5.38 -30.92
C LEU A 627 13.82 -4.34 -31.78
N PRO A 628 14.34 -3.99 -32.97
CA PRO A 628 13.65 -3.08 -33.87
C PRO A 628 12.25 -3.61 -34.19
N VAL A 629 11.29 -2.68 -34.31
CA VAL A 629 9.98 -2.99 -34.91
C VAL A 629 10.28 -3.63 -36.27
N ALA A 630 9.66 -4.77 -36.56
CA ALA A 630 9.96 -5.49 -37.78
C ALA A 630 9.54 -4.60 -38.96
N ASP A 631 10.51 -4.04 -39.68
CA ASP A 631 10.20 -3.23 -40.84
C ASP A 631 9.43 -4.06 -41.85
N PRO A 632 8.32 -3.54 -42.41
CA PRO A 632 7.55 -4.25 -43.42
C PRO A 632 8.36 -4.48 -44.70
N ALA A 633 9.58 -3.92 -44.82
CA ALA A 633 10.54 -4.11 -45.90
C ALA A 633 11.68 -5.11 -45.60
N ALA A 634 11.83 -5.61 -44.37
CA ALA A 634 12.93 -6.51 -43.98
C ALA A 634 12.81 -7.92 -44.63
N PRO A 635 13.90 -8.65 -44.86
CA PRO A 635 13.84 -10.00 -45.42
C PRO A 635 12.98 -10.95 -44.57
N VAL A 636 12.18 -11.82 -45.22
CA VAL A 636 11.23 -12.74 -44.55
C VAL A 636 11.89 -13.57 -43.45
N LYS A 637 13.13 -14.02 -43.66
CA LYS A 637 13.92 -14.79 -42.68
C LYS A 637 14.15 -14.02 -41.38
N GLU A 638 14.39 -12.72 -41.45
CA GLU A 638 14.63 -11.86 -40.28
C GLU A 638 13.33 -11.67 -39.49
N ARG A 639 12.18 -11.51 -40.16
CA ARG A 639 10.87 -11.45 -39.50
C ARG A 639 10.52 -12.74 -38.76
N ILE A 640 10.78 -13.90 -39.39
CA ILE A 640 10.55 -15.21 -38.77
C ILE A 640 11.46 -15.38 -37.54
N LEU A 641 12.75 -15.05 -37.64
CA LEU A 641 13.67 -15.12 -36.51
C LEU A 641 13.29 -14.16 -35.37
N LEU A 642 12.83 -12.94 -35.70
CA LEU A 642 12.34 -11.97 -34.72
C LEU A 642 11.06 -12.44 -34.03
N ASN A 643 10.12 -13.03 -34.77
CA ASN A 643 8.89 -13.60 -34.21
C ASN A 643 9.18 -14.83 -33.34
N TYR A 644 10.08 -15.73 -33.77
CA TYR A 644 10.52 -16.89 -32.98
C TYR A 644 11.20 -16.46 -31.67
N ARG A 645 12.09 -15.45 -31.72
CA ARG A 645 12.76 -14.89 -30.55
C ARG A 645 11.78 -14.19 -29.60
N ARG A 646 10.76 -13.49 -30.12
CA ARG A 646 9.66 -12.92 -29.31
C ARG A 646 8.82 -14.00 -28.64
N HIS A 647 8.49 -15.08 -29.35
CA HIS A 647 7.71 -16.19 -28.79
C HIS A 647 8.47 -16.83 -27.62
N THR A 648 9.74 -17.17 -27.83
CA THR A 648 10.61 -17.74 -26.79
C THR A 648 10.71 -16.81 -25.56
N ARG A 649 10.87 -15.49 -25.77
CA ARG A 649 10.88 -14.51 -24.66
C ARG A 649 9.56 -14.46 -23.89
N ARG A 650 8.42 -14.49 -24.59
CA ARG A 650 7.09 -14.50 -23.95
C ARG A 650 6.88 -15.74 -23.10
N GLU A 651 7.34 -16.90 -23.55
CA GLU A 651 7.26 -18.13 -22.75
C GLU A 651 8.15 -18.07 -21.50
N THR A 652 9.38 -17.57 -21.63
CA THR A 652 10.25 -17.35 -20.46
C THR A 652 9.69 -16.31 -19.49
N ALA A 653 8.99 -15.28 -19.99
CA ALA A 653 8.33 -14.30 -19.13
C ALA A 653 7.17 -14.91 -18.33
N LYS A 654 6.39 -15.80 -18.95
CA LYS A 654 5.32 -16.55 -18.26
C LYS A 654 5.90 -17.44 -17.15
N SER A 655 6.97 -18.19 -17.42
CA SER A 655 7.59 -19.06 -16.41
C SER A 655 8.19 -18.25 -15.26
N LEU A 656 8.86 -17.14 -15.56
CA LEU A 656 9.42 -16.23 -14.57
C LEU A 656 8.33 -15.56 -13.70
N SER A 657 7.19 -15.23 -14.31
CA SER A 657 6.02 -14.73 -13.59
C SER A 657 5.44 -15.79 -12.64
N MET A 658 5.31 -17.05 -13.07
CA MET A 658 4.90 -18.16 -12.20
C MET A 658 5.88 -18.38 -11.04
N ALA A 659 7.19 -18.26 -11.30
CA ALA A 659 8.21 -18.34 -10.26
C ALA A 659 8.07 -17.22 -9.22
N LYS A 660 7.73 -16.00 -9.66
CA LYS A 660 7.40 -14.89 -8.75
C LYS A 660 6.22 -15.22 -7.83
N PHE A 661 5.15 -15.82 -8.35
CA PHE A 661 4.01 -16.24 -7.52
C PHE A 661 4.36 -17.35 -6.55
N ALA A 662 5.14 -18.33 -6.97
CA ALA A 662 5.61 -19.39 -6.10
C ALA A 662 6.47 -18.83 -4.95
N ALA A 663 7.40 -17.91 -5.27
CA ALA A 663 8.19 -17.21 -4.27
C ALA A 663 7.29 -16.39 -3.33
N MET A 664 6.34 -15.65 -3.87
CA MET A 664 5.40 -14.87 -3.07
C MET A 664 4.56 -15.74 -2.11
N ALA A 665 4.03 -16.87 -2.60
CA ALA A 665 3.34 -17.85 -1.77
C ALA A 665 4.25 -18.41 -0.66
N GLY A 666 5.54 -18.62 -0.95
CA GLY A 666 6.57 -18.98 0.02
C GLY A 666 6.76 -17.93 1.12
N VAL A 667 6.75 -16.64 0.77
CA VAL A 667 6.81 -15.54 1.76
C VAL A 667 5.61 -15.62 2.70
N TYR A 668 4.39 -15.74 2.17
CA TYR A 668 3.18 -15.82 2.99
C TYR A 668 3.11 -17.08 3.86
N ALA A 669 3.48 -18.24 3.31
CA ALA A 669 3.56 -19.49 4.05
C ALA A 669 4.58 -19.39 5.20
N GLY A 670 5.74 -18.79 4.93
CA GLY A 670 6.76 -18.55 5.95
C GLY A 670 6.29 -17.58 7.03
N VAL A 671 5.66 -16.46 6.68
CA VAL A 671 5.09 -15.52 7.66
C VAL A 671 4.01 -16.20 8.52
N ALA A 672 3.07 -16.94 7.91
CA ALA A 672 2.04 -17.67 8.63
C ALA A 672 2.64 -18.69 9.60
N GLY A 673 3.63 -19.46 9.16
CA GLY A 673 4.37 -20.40 10.02
C GLY A 673 5.05 -19.71 11.20
N VAL A 674 5.67 -18.55 10.99
CA VAL A 674 6.30 -17.78 12.08
C VAL A 674 5.26 -17.19 13.04
N LEU A 675 4.13 -16.69 12.53
CA LEU A 675 3.04 -16.21 13.39
C LEU A 675 2.46 -17.32 14.27
N VAL A 676 2.22 -18.51 13.69
CA VAL A 676 1.81 -19.68 14.48
C VAL A 676 2.86 -20.00 15.52
N SER A 677 4.16 -19.96 15.17
CA SER A 677 5.24 -20.24 16.12
C SER A 677 5.27 -19.28 17.30
N ILE A 678 4.96 -17.99 17.09
CA ILE A 678 4.88 -17.01 18.19
C ILE A 678 3.77 -17.38 19.18
N LEU A 679 2.66 -17.93 18.68
CA LEU A 679 1.50 -18.32 19.50
C LEU A 679 1.68 -19.68 20.17
N THR A 680 2.36 -20.63 19.52
CA THR A 680 2.51 -22.03 19.97
C THR A 680 3.87 -22.33 20.60
N ILE A 681 4.64 -21.31 20.96
CA ILE A 681 5.94 -21.52 21.60
C ILE A 681 5.76 -22.08 23.01
N GLU A 682 6.15 -23.35 23.17
CA GLU A 682 6.10 -24.04 24.45
C GLU A 682 7.38 -23.76 25.25
N PRO A 683 7.28 -23.58 26.58
CA PRO A 683 8.44 -23.68 27.45
C PRO A 683 8.93 -25.13 27.37
N THR A 684 10.23 -25.33 27.18
CA THR A 684 10.77 -26.68 27.24
C THR A 684 10.54 -27.23 28.64
N SER A 685 9.66 -28.24 28.76
CA SER A 685 9.68 -29.14 29.89
C SER A 685 11.11 -29.70 29.95
N VAL A 686 11.76 -29.46 31.08
CA VAL A 686 12.98 -30.17 31.40
C VAL A 686 12.55 -31.63 31.49
N LEU A 687 12.79 -32.42 30.44
CA LEU A 687 12.96 -33.86 30.62
C LEU A 687 14.23 -33.99 31.47
N LEU A 688 14.02 -33.93 32.78
CA LEU A 688 14.98 -34.30 33.81
C LEU A 688 15.27 -35.79 33.71
#